data_AF-D6A5K8-F1
#
_entry.id   AF-D6A5K8-F1
#
_cell.length_a   1.000
_cell.length_b   1.000
_cell.length_c   1.000
_cell.angle_alpha   90.00
_cell.angle_beta   90.00
_cell.angle_gamma   90.00
#
_symmetry.space_group_name_H-M   'P 1'
#
loop_
_entity.id
_entity.type
_entity.pdbx_description
1 polymer ?
#
loop_
_entity_poly.entity_id
_entity_poly.type
_entity_poly.pdbx_seq_one_letter_code
_entity_poly.pdbx_strand_id
1 'polypeptide(L)'
;MRPVLLEMDGFASFREPAAVDFREVDYFALVGPTGSGKSTVIDAITFALYGSVPRWNNRRTVANALAPTTDRGTVRLVFDLAEHRYVAARELRRAAAGGVGVKNARLERLADPDALGTPDDITEVLASDSEVTPAVEKLLGLPFEHFITCVVLPQGDFAEFLHAQPARRQEILVKLMGLEIYPRIAQAANTEAERARQRAELLAQQLEEFTDATEYAEQAAQGRVATLEEVAERVRAALPELAEHGAAVTEARRACETLTAERDRLRAVAVLAGPEELGKRERDIKAAEEAADEQLAAAEAADTAAREQLAAAPPRAPLEQARRDHMELDALERRLPATQALQRHCARALSDVTAAEEEAEGLALQARRTQEATARSHLAAALRPHLRDGAACPVCGQRVTTTPGPPAAPDLDRAEQARVRADREVERLREAWTEAFRAEQRATGELNALTGRIVALRSVLADALTREQTTAALALRERWEGAADAADARLRRARAARASAEQATTRVRREVQAAWSALEHVRDPLVTLGAPVPDRDDLAAAWTALVSWAAAAATTREAALSGAYERLARVRGELTTAEGRLVGVLATHEVALHAGRPLTETAEPAVAAALEGARQEARRLIERRKQAAKLDMQRQHKERAHQVARTLGHLLRADGFPRWLVATTLDTLVAEASGTLAELSGGQFELTHDDGGFLAVDHADADSRRPVRTLSGGESFQASLALALALSAQLPAMAAAGAAQLESIFLDEGFGALDEATLETVAATLEELATRRDQVVGIVTHIDALAERVPVRFAVRRGQGTSSIQREAP
;
A
#
# COMPACT_ATOMS: atom_id res chain seq x y z
N MET A 1 -45.20 -68.50 -51.80
CA MET A 1 -44.48 -69.78 -51.73
C MET A 1 -45.24 -70.72 -52.63
N ARG A 2 -44.62 -71.13 -53.73
CA ARG A 2 -45.19 -72.01 -54.74
C ARG A 2 -44.26 -73.21 -54.94
N PRO A 3 -44.70 -74.46 -54.69
CA PRO A 3 -43.84 -75.62 -54.91
C PRO A 3 -43.55 -75.79 -56.41
N VAL A 4 -42.32 -76.13 -56.76
CA VAL A 4 -41.88 -76.35 -58.15
C VAL A 4 -41.52 -77.82 -58.36
N LEU A 5 -40.66 -78.37 -57.50
CA LEU A 5 -40.21 -79.75 -57.59
C LEU A 5 -39.97 -80.28 -56.18
N LEU A 6 -40.53 -81.45 -55.88
CA LEU A 6 -40.29 -82.17 -54.63
C LEU A 6 -39.65 -83.52 -54.93
N GLU A 7 -38.51 -83.78 -54.33
CA GLU A 7 -37.83 -85.06 -54.39
C GLU A 7 -37.74 -85.66 -52.99
N MET A 8 -38.08 -86.94 -52.88
CA MET A 8 -37.99 -87.68 -51.63
C MET A 8 -37.41 -89.08 -51.89
N ASP A 9 -36.47 -89.49 -51.05
CA ASP A 9 -35.87 -90.82 -51.07
C ASP A 9 -35.74 -91.31 -49.63
N GLY A 10 -36.18 -92.53 -49.34
CA GLY A 10 -36.20 -93.09 -47.99
C GLY A 10 -37.15 -92.40 -46.99
N PHE A 11 -38.01 -91.48 -47.43
CA PHE A 11 -38.88 -90.68 -46.56
C PHE A 11 -40.24 -91.37 -46.29
N ALA A 12 -40.50 -91.69 -45.02
CA ALA A 12 -41.72 -92.34 -44.54
C ALA A 12 -42.19 -93.53 -45.40
N SER A 13 -43.25 -93.39 -46.19
CA SER A 13 -43.79 -94.47 -47.04
C SER A 13 -43.13 -94.57 -48.42
N PHE A 14 -42.34 -93.57 -48.84
CA PHE A 14 -41.58 -93.54 -50.08
C PHE A 14 -40.14 -93.99 -49.81
N ARG A 15 -39.88 -95.30 -49.96
CA ARG A 15 -38.59 -95.93 -49.61
C ARG A 15 -37.58 -95.89 -50.76
N GLU A 16 -38.05 -95.70 -51.98
CA GLU A 16 -37.27 -95.52 -53.20
C GLU A 16 -37.39 -94.06 -53.68
N PRO A 17 -36.46 -93.58 -54.53
CA PRO A 17 -36.50 -92.23 -55.07
C PRO A 17 -37.82 -91.92 -55.78
N ALA A 18 -38.49 -90.85 -55.34
CA ALA A 18 -39.73 -90.34 -55.91
C ALA A 18 -39.62 -88.83 -56.14
N ALA A 19 -40.08 -88.37 -57.29
CA ALA A 19 -40.11 -86.95 -57.64
C ALA A 19 -41.54 -86.53 -58.01
N VAL A 20 -41.95 -85.36 -57.53
CA VAL A 20 -43.24 -84.72 -57.83
C VAL A 20 -42.95 -83.39 -58.48
N ASP A 21 -43.26 -83.30 -59.77
CA ASP A 21 -43.06 -82.11 -60.60
C ASP A 21 -44.35 -81.28 -60.63
N PHE A 22 -44.32 -80.14 -59.94
CA PHE A 22 -45.44 -79.19 -59.82
C PHE A 22 -45.37 -78.08 -60.87
N ARG A 23 -44.42 -78.11 -61.80
CA ARG A 23 -44.36 -77.12 -62.89
C ARG A 23 -45.63 -77.15 -63.72
N GLU A 24 -46.13 -75.95 -64.00
CA GLU A 24 -47.36 -75.70 -64.77
C GLU A 24 -48.61 -76.37 -64.14
N VAL A 25 -48.63 -76.46 -62.80
CA VAL A 25 -49.75 -77.03 -62.05
C VAL A 25 -50.24 -76.07 -60.97
N ASP A 26 -51.41 -75.48 -61.21
CA ASP A 26 -52.08 -74.58 -60.25
C ASP A 26 -53.20 -75.28 -59.48
N TYR A 27 -53.78 -76.35 -60.03
CA TYR A 27 -54.81 -77.13 -59.37
C TYR A 27 -54.53 -78.63 -59.51
N PHE A 28 -54.27 -79.31 -58.39
CA PHE A 28 -53.96 -80.74 -58.41
C PHE A 28 -54.54 -81.54 -57.25
N ALA A 29 -54.73 -82.84 -57.50
CA ALA A 29 -55.21 -83.80 -56.52
C ALA A 29 -54.18 -84.90 -56.28
N LEU A 30 -53.86 -85.18 -55.02
CA LEU A 30 -53.17 -86.39 -54.58
C LEU A 30 -54.22 -87.46 -54.33
N VAL A 31 -54.21 -88.52 -55.16
CA VAL A 31 -55.27 -89.56 -55.19
C VAL A 31 -54.70 -90.95 -54.92
N GLY A 32 -55.50 -91.83 -54.30
CA GLY A 32 -55.07 -93.18 -53.96
C GLY A 32 -55.73 -93.72 -52.67
N PRO A 33 -55.66 -95.05 -52.44
CA PRO A 33 -56.34 -95.69 -51.31
C PRO A 33 -55.81 -95.17 -49.96
N THR A 34 -56.63 -95.25 -48.92
CA THR A 34 -56.26 -94.84 -47.57
C THR A 34 -54.97 -95.54 -47.12
N GLY A 35 -54.01 -94.77 -46.62
CA GLY A 35 -52.69 -95.28 -46.23
C GLY A 35 -51.72 -95.58 -47.39
N SER A 36 -51.98 -95.08 -48.61
CA SER A 36 -51.03 -95.17 -49.74
C SER A 36 -49.84 -94.22 -49.65
N GLY A 37 -49.88 -93.22 -48.75
CA GLY A 37 -48.82 -92.21 -48.60
C GLY A 37 -49.16 -90.83 -49.16
N LYS A 38 -50.43 -90.52 -49.46
CA LYS A 38 -50.83 -89.22 -50.05
C LYS A 38 -50.36 -88.01 -49.23
N SER A 39 -50.72 -87.92 -47.95
CA SER A 39 -50.25 -86.81 -47.11
C SER A 39 -48.78 -86.90 -46.74
N THR A 40 -48.08 -88.01 -47.07
CA THR A 40 -46.61 -88.06 -46.95
C THR A 40 -45.93 -87.10 -47.93
N VAL A 41 -46.59 -86.77 -49.05
CA VAL A 41 -46.10 -85.76 -49.99
C VAL A 41 -46.15 -84.36 -49.37
N ILE A 42 -47.24 -84.01 -48.70
CA ILE A 42 -47.39 -82.73 -47.98
C ILE A 42 -46.46 -82.66 -46.76
N ASP A 43 -46.33 -83.78 -46.03
CA ASP A 43 -45.34 -83.92 -44.96
C ASP A 43 -43.91 -83.69 -45.46
N ALA A 44 -43.57 -84.13 -46.68
CA ALA A 44 -42.24 -83.90 -47.23
C ALA A 44 -41.99 -82.41 -47.54
N ILE A 45 -42.99 -81.68 -48.04
CA ILE A 45 -42.91 -80.22 -48.24
C ILE A 45 -42.69 -79.50 -46.91
N THR A 46 -43.53 -79.77 -45.90
CA THR A 46 -43.41 -79.15 -44.57
C THR A 46 -42.10 -79.53 -43.87
N PHE A 47 -41.67 -80.78 -44.03
CA PHE A 47 -40.40 -81.26 -43.50
C PHE A 47 -39.21 -80.55 -44.14
N ALA A 48 -39.17 -80.39 -45.46
CA ALA A 48 -38.09 -79.69 -46.15
C ALA A 48 -37.90 -78.27 -45.59
N LEU A 49 -39.00 -77.54 -45.44
CA LEU A 49 -39.01 -76.16 -44.94
C LEU A 49 -38.67 -76.07 -43.45
N TYR A 50 -39.46 -76.71 -42.58
CA TYR A 50 -39.43 -76.48 -41.14
C TYR A 50 -38.72 -77.56 -40.34
N GLY A 51 -38.42 -78.72 -40.94
CA GLY A 51 -37.81 -79.87 -40.29
C GLY A 51 -38.79 -80.68 -39.43
N SER A 52 -40.08 -80.43 -39.60
CA SER A 52 -41.16 -81.09 -38.87
C SER A 52 -42.37 -81.25 -39.77
N VAL A 53 -43.31 -82.12 -39.38
CA VAL A 53 -44.53 -82.39 -40.14
C VAL A 53 -45.75 -82.27 -39.23
N PRO A 54 -46.93 -81.91 -39.76
CA PRO A 54 -48.13 -81.68 -38.94
C PRO A 54 -48.55 -82.89 -38.10
N ARG A 55 -48.42 -84.10 -38.67
CA ARG A 55 -48.88 -85.36 -38.04
C ARG A 55 -48.03 -85.82 -36.86
N TRP A 56 -46.92 -85.14 -36.56
CA TRP A 56 -46.10 -85.43 -35.40
C TRP A 56 -46.53 -84.57 -34.21
N ASN A 57 -47.06 -85.19 -33.16
CA ASN A 57 -47.46 -84.51 -31.91
C ASN A 57 -46.32 -83.72 -31.21
N ASN A 58 -45.08 -83.83 -31.69
CA ASN A 58 -43.94 -83.07 -31.17
C ASN A 58 -42.99 -82.71 -32.32
N ARG A 59 -42.65 -81.41 -32.40
CA ARG A 59 -41.80 -80.80 -33.44
C ARG A 59 -40.43 -81.47 -33.57
N ARG A 60 -39.95 -82.12 -32.51
CA ARG A 60 -38.64 -82.81 -32.43
C ARG A 60 -38.68 -84.27 -32.90
N THR A 61 -39.85 -84.83 -33.19
CA THR A 61 -40.00 -86.26 -33.50
C THR A 61 -39.59 -86.58 -34.94
N VAL A 62 -38.30 -86.80 -35.19
CA VAL A 62 -37.81 -87.13 -36.54
C VAL A 62 -37.78 -88.65 -36.81
N ALA A 63 -38.01 -89.48 -35.78
CA ALA A 63 -37.98 -90.94 -35.87
C ALA A 63 -38.89 -91.53 -36.97
N ASN A 64 -40.03 -90.88 -37.21
CA ASN A 64 -41.04 -91.33 -38.16
C ASN A 64 -40.76 -90.86 -39.61
N ALA A 65 -39.74 -90.02 -39.80
CA ALA A 65 -39.39 -89.44 -41.09
C ALA A 65 -38.67 -90.42 -42.02
N LEU A 66 -37.94 -91.40 -41.46
CA LEU A 66 -37.11 -92.34 -42.22
C LEU A 66 -37.75 -93.73 -42.20
N ALA A 67 -37.90 -94.35 -43.37
CA ALA A 67 -38.45 -95.70 -43.47
C ALA A 67 -37.65 -96.70 -42.61
N PRO A 68 -38.31 -97.65 -41.90
CA PRO A 68 -37.62 -98.59 -41.02
C PRO A 68 -36.56 -99.46 -41.71
N THR A 69 -36.68 -99.66 -43.02
CA THR A 69 -35.79 -100.50 -43.83
C THR A 69 -34.65 -99.72 -44.49
N THR A 70 -34.49 -98.43 -44.20
CA THR A 70 -33.50 -97.55 -44.84
C THR A 70 -32.66 -96.82 -43.78
N ASP A 71 -31.37 -96.65 -44.06
CA ASP A 71 -30.40 -95.98 -43.17
C ASP A 71 -30.14 -94.51 -43.53
N ARG A 72 -30.55 -94.08 -44.73
CA ARG A 72 -30.43 -92.71 -45.24
C ARG A 72 -31.71 -92.32 -45.96
N GLY A 73 -32.12 -91.06 -45.82
CA GLY A 73 -33.19 -90.49 -46.61
C GLY A 73 -32.89 -89.03 -46.93
N THR A 74 -33.46 -88.52 -48.01
CA THR A 74 -33.32 -87.13 -48.44
C THR A 74 -34.67 -86.58 -48.86
N VAL A 75 -34.95 -85.35 -48.46
CA VAL A 75 -36.10 -84.59 -48.94
C VAL A 75 -35.58 -83.25 -49.47
N ARG A 76 -35.92 -82.93 -50.71
CA ARG A 76 -35.51 -81.70 -51.39
C ARG A 76 -36.74 -81.06 -52.01
N LEU A 77 -36.96 -79.78 -51.69
CA LEU A 77 -38.02 -78.97 -52.23
C LEU A 77 -37.43 -77.77 -52.95
N VAL A 78 -37.78 -77.60 -54.22
CA VAL A 78 -37.61 -76.38 -54.99
C VAL A 78 -38.92 -75.61 -54.93
N PHE A 79 -38.87 -74.32 -54.60
CA PHE A 79 -40.07 -73.49 -54.50
C PHE A 79 -39.78 -72.03 -54.89
N ASP A 80 -40.82 -71.36 -55.39
CA ASP A 80 -40.79 -69.94 -55.73
C ASP A 80 -41.40 -69.11 -54.61
N LEU A 81 -40.85 -67.93 -54.39
CA LEU A 81 -41.37 -66.94 -53.45
C LEU A 81 -41.12 -65.54 -54.02
N ALA A 82 -42.19 -64.84 -54.39
CA ALA A 82 -42.11 -63.62 -55.21
C ALA A 82 -41.28 -63.90 -56.49
N GLU A 83 -40.32 -63.05 -56.84
CA GLU A 83 -39.50 -63.17 -58.06
C GLU A 83 -38.26 -64.09 -57.90
N HIS A 84 -38.19 -64.91 -56.85
CA HIS A 84 -37.00 -65.70 -56.52
C HIS A 84 -37.31 -67.17 -56.30
N ARG A 85 -36.39 -68.04 -56.76
CA ARG A 85 -36.46 -69.49 -56.59
C ARG A 85 -35.47 -69.97 -55.52
N TYR A 86 -35.94 -70.88 -54.67
CA TYR A 86 -35.21 -71.39 -53.51
C TYR A 86 -35.19 -72.92 -53.49
N VAL A 87 -34.16 -73.48 -52.85
CA VAL A 87 -34.01 -74.91 -52.60
C VAL A 87 -33.88 -75.14 -51.09
N ALA A 88 -34.82 -75.90 -50.52
CA ALA A 88 -34.74 -76.40 -49.16
C ALA A 88 -34.48 -77.91 -49.19
N ALA A 89 -33.36 -78.36 -48.61
CA ALA A 89 -32.97 -79.76 -48.60
C ALA A 89 -32.63 -80.25 -47.19
N ARG A 90 -33.08 -81.46 -46.84
CA ARG A 90 -32.76 -82.11 -45.56
C ARG A 90 -32.37 -83.57 -45.78
N GLU A 91 -31.24 -83.96 -45.19
CA GLU A 91 -30.74 -85.35 -45.17
C GLU A 91 -30.99 -85.98 -43.81
N LEU A 92 -31.70 -87.11 -43.80
CA LEU A 92 -31.95 -87.97 -42.66
C LEU A 92 -30.93 -89.11 -42.61
N ARG A 93 -30.46 -89.47 -41.41
CA ARG A 93 -29.70 -90.71 -41.20
C ARG A 93 -30.11 -91.44 -39.94
N ARG A 94 -30.03 -92.77 -39.99
CA ARG A 94 -30.13 -93.66 -38.84
C ARG A 94 -28.76 -93.77 -38.17
N ALA A 95 -28.71 -93.48 -36.89
CA ALA A 95 -27.52 -93.71 -36.06
C ALA A 95 -27.40 -95.21 -35.73
N ALA A 96 -26.18 -95.68 -35.42
CA ALA A 96 -25.93 -97.07 -35.04
C ALA A 96 -26.74 -97.54 -33.81
N ALA A 97 -27.18 -96.61 -32.96
CA ALA A 97 -28.06 -96.86 -31.79
C ALA A 97 -29.57 -96.88 -32.14
N GLY A 98 -29.94 -96.85 -33.42
CA GLY A 98 -31.32 -96.96 -33.90
C GLY A 98 -32.10 -95.64 -34.04
N GLY A 99 -31.64 -94.55 -33.43
CA GLY A 99 -32.27 -93.22 -33.53
C GLY A 99 -32.10 -92.58 -34.92
N VAL A 100 -33.10 -91.81 -35.36
CA VAL A 100 -33.08 -91.06 -36.64
C VAL A 100 -32.92 -89.58 -36.34
N GLY A 101 -32.04 -88.90 -37.09
CA GLY A 101 -31.87 -87.45 -37.00
C GLY A 101 -31.59 -86.81 -38.35
N VAL A 102 -31.77 -85.49 -38.43
CA VAL A 102 -31.35 -84.68 -39.57
C VAL A 102 -29.84 -84.47 -39.47
N LYS A 103 -29.10 -84.97 -40.47
CA LYS A 103 -27.63 -84.87 -40.52
C LYS A 103 -27.16 -83.60 -41.21
N ASN A 104 -27.84 -83.19 -42.28
CA ASN A 104 -27.55 -81.97 -43.03
C ASN A 104 -28.87 -81.27 -43.35
N ALA A 105 -28.90 -79.94 -43.27
CA ALA A 105 -29.99 -79.13 -43.81
C ALA A 105 -29.42 -77.92 -44.55
N ARG A 106 -30.05 -77.52 -45.65
CA ARG A 106 -29.63 -76.34 -46.43
C ARG A 106 -30.84 -75.57 -46.94
N LEU A 107 -30.70 -74.26 -46.94
CA LEU A 107 -31.56 -73.32 -47.66
C LEU A 107 -30.70 -72.51 -48.60
N GLU A 108 -30.98 -72.59 -49.90
CA GLU A 108 -30.22 -71.92 -50.95
C GLU A 108 -31.15 -71.12 -51.86
N ARG A 109 -30.66 -70.01 -52.40
CA ARG A 109 -31.34 -69.21 -53.44
C ARG A 109 -30.67 -69.49 -54.78
N LEU A 110 -31.46 -69.81 -55.80
CA LEU A 110 -30.98 -70.01 -57.16
C LEU A 110 -30.74 -68.65 -57.84
N ALA A 111 -29.62 -68.52 -58.55
CA ALA A 111 -29.32 -67.31 -59.32
C ALA A 111 -30.20 -67.19 -60.58
N ASP A 112 -30.54 -68.34 -61.18
CA ASP A 112 -31.49 -68.45 -62.28
C ASP A 112 -32.88 -68.82 -61.72
N PRO A 113 -33.91 -67.95 -61.89
CA PRO A 113 -35.26 -68.23 -61.42
C PRO A 113 -35.94 -69.40 -62.14
N ASP A 114 -35.42 -69.88 -63.28
CA ASP A 114 -35.98 -71.02 -64.01
C ASP A 114 -35.26 -72.35 -63.73
N ALA A 115 -34.14 -72.34 -63.00
CA ALA A 115 -33.37 -73.54 -62.66
C ALA A 115 -34.09 -74.48 -61.68
N LEU A 116 -33.61 -75.73 -61.56
CA LEU A 116 -34.21 -76.76 -60.70
C LEU A 116 -33.30 -77.19 -59.53
N GLY A 117 -32.19 -76.50 -59.31
CA GLY A 117 -31.28 -76.80 -58.20
C GLY A 117 -30.50 -78.10 -58.41
N THR A 118 -30.10 -78.36 -59.66
CA THR A 118 -29.16 -79.40 -60.02
C THR A 118 -27.74 -79.04 -59.54
N PRO A 119 -26.81 -80.01 -59.40
CA PRO A 119 -25.46 -79.74 -58.91
C PRO A 119 -24.66 -78.70 -59.71
N ASP A 120 -25.04 -78.45 -60.96
CA ASP A 120 -24.40 -77.50 -61.87
C ASP A 120 -25.01 -76.08 -61.79
N ASP A 121 -26.14 -75.91 -61.10
CA ASP A 121 -26.81 -74.62 -60.95
C ASP A 121 -26.10 -73.72 -59.92
N ILE A 122 -26.00 -72.43 -60.22
CA ILE A 122 -25.38 -71.45 -59.30
C ILE A 122 -26.37 -71.11 -58.18
N THR A 123 -25.99 -71.41 -56.94
CA THR A 123 -26.77 -71.11 -55.74
C THR A 123 -26.03 -70.21 -54.74
N GLU A 124 -26.79 -69.42 -53.99
CA GLU A 124 -26.34 -68.69 -52.80
C GLU A 124 -26.88 -69.38 -51.55
N VAL A 125 -25.99 -69.79 -50.64
CA VAL A 125 -26.38 -70.42 -49.37
C VAL A 125 -26.90 -69.35 -48.40
N LEU A 126 -28.16 -69.44 -48.03
CA LEU A 126 -28.80 -68.52 -47.08
C LEU A 126 -28.73 -69.02 -45.64
N ALA A 127 -28.79 -70.33 -45.44
CA ALA A 127 -28.66 -70.95 -44.12
C ALA A 127 -28.26 -72.44 -44.22
N SER A 128 -27.61 -72.94 -43.17
CA SER A 128 -27.23 -74.34 -43.04
C SER A 128 -27.58 -74.91 -41.66
N ASP A 129 -27.85 -76.21 -41.62
CA ASP A 129 -28.13 -77.01 -40.43
C ASP A 129 -29.22 -76.41 -39.52
N SER A 130 -28.87 -76.03 -38.28
CA SER A 130 -29.83 -75.51 -37.30
C SER A 130 -30.40 -74.13 -37.66
N GLU A 131 -29.73 -73.36 -38.53
CA GLU A 131 -30.17 -72.03 -38.93
C GLU A 131 -31.21 -72.05 -40.05
N VAL A 132 -31.40 -73.19 -40.73
CA VAL A 132 -32.36 -73.34 -41.83
C VAL A 132 -33.78 -73.01 -41.37
N THR A 133 -34.23 -73.55 -40.24
CA THR A 133 -35.60 -73.32 -39.78
C THR A 133 -35.84 -71.83 -39.43
N PRO A 134 -35.00 -71.14 -38.62
CA PRO A 134 -35.13 -69.70 -38.41
C PRO A 134 -35.05 -68.85 -39.68
N ALA A 135 -34.20 -69.24 -40.64
CA ALA A 135 -34.09 -68.54 -41.92
C ALA A 135 -35.36 -68.71 -42.76
N VAL A 136 -35.95 -69.91 -42.79
CA VAL A 136 -37.24 -70.18 -43.44
C VAL A 136 -38.37 -69.39 -42.76
N GLU A 137 -38.42 -69.34 -41.42
CA GLU A 137 -39.43 -68.54 -40.68
C GLU A 137 -39.34 -67.05 -41.02
N LYS A 138 -38.11 -66.52 -41.13
CA LYS A 138 -37.88 -65.14 -41.56
C LYS A 138 -38.22 -64.92 -43.03
N LEU A 139 -37.89 -65.87 -43.91
CA LEU A 139 -38.10 -65.79 -45.35
C LEU A 139 -39.59 -65.85 -45.71
N LEU A 140 -40.33 -66.80 -45.12
CA LEU A 140 -41.77 -66.96 -45.34
C LEU A 140 -42.62 -66.02 -44.49
N GLY A 141 -42.04 -65.41 -43.45
CA GLY A 141 -42.76 -64.54 -42.52
C GLY A 141 -43.72 -65.28 -41.58
N LEU A 142 -43.75 -66.62 -41.63
CA LEU A 142 -44.61 -67.45 -40.81
C LEU A 142 -43.80 -68.50 -40.02
N PRO A 143 -44.04 -68.64 -38.70
CA PRO A 143 -43.59 -69.80 -37.94
C PRO A 143 -44.32 -71.06 -38.40
N PHE A 144 -43.74 -72.23 -38.11
CA PHE A 144 -44.29 -73.53 -38.48
C PHE A 144 -45.77 -73.69 -38.11
N GLU A 145 -46.14 -73.30 -36.89
CA GLU A 145 -47.49 -73.44 -36.35
C GLU A 145 -48.50 -72.60 -37.15
N HIS A 146 -48.08 -71.47 -37.73
CA HIS A 146 -48.96 -70.63 -38.56
C HIS A 146 -48.94 -71.07 -40.03
N PHE A 147 -47.82 -71.60 -40.51
CA PHE A 147 -47.73 -72.19 -41.84
C PHE A 147 -48.70 -73.38 -41.99
N ILE A 148 -48.81 -74.24 -40.96
CA ILE A 148 -49.79 -75.34 -40.93
C ILE A 148 -51.23 -74.90 -40.58
N THR A 149 -51.46 -73.60 -40.39
CA THR A 149 -52.82 -73.03 -40.26
C THR A 149 -53.24 -72.26 -41.51
N CYS A 150 -52.28 -71.68 -42.24
CA CYS A 150 -52.57 -70.75 -43.35
C CYS A 150 -52.25 -71.33 -44.74
N VAL A 151 -51.33 -72.31 -44.84
CA VAL A 151 -50.80 -72.83 -46.12
C VAL A 151 -51.03 -74.32 -46.25
N VAL A 152 -50.66 -75.10 -45.24
CA VAL A 152 -50.92 -76.54 -45.20
C VAL A 152 -52.01 -76.77 -44.19
N LEU A 153 -53.12 -77.39 -44.59
CA LEU A 153 -54.28 -77.59 -43.74
C LEU A 153 -54.40 -79.09 -43.45
N PRO A 154 -53.80 -79.57 -42.35
CA PRO A 154 -53.84 -80.97 -41.97
C PRO A 154 -55.23 -81.38 -41.46
N GLN A 155 -55.53 -82.67 -41.52
CA GLN A 155 -56.80 -83.24 -41.08
C GLN A 155 -57.17 -82.82 -39.64
N GLY A 156 -58.21 -81.98 -39.48
CA GLY A 156 -58.82 -81.63 -38.19
C GLY A 156 -58.42 -80.31 -37.53
N ASP A 157 -57.35 -79.62 -38.00
CA ASP A 157 -56.81 -78.43 -37.32
C ASP A 157 -57.53 -77.10 -37.68
N PHE A 158 -58.38 -77.12 -38.72
CA PHE A 158 -59.19 -75.96 -39.14
C PHE A 158 -60.10 -75.41 -38.03
N ALA A 159 -60.59 -76.33 -37.19
CA ALA A 159 -61.42 -76.01 -36.05
C ALA A 159 -60.66 -75.19 -34.98
N GLU A 160 -59.32 -75.23 -34.92
CA GLU A 160 -58.55 -74.58 -33.85
C GLU A 160 -58.60 -73.06 -33.95
N PHE A 161 -58.40 -72.46 -35.14
CA PHE A 161 -58.51 -71.01 -35.31
C PHE A 161 -59.96 -70.53 -35.16
N LEU A 162 -60.91 -71.26 -35.75
CA LEU A 162 -62.35 -70.96 -35.64
C LEU A 162 -62.84 -71.03 -34.19
N HIS A 163 -62.27 -71.93 -33.37
CA HIS A 163 -62.70 -72.13 -31.97
C HIS A 163 -61.77 -71.52 -30.91
N ALA A 164 -60.66 -70.89 -31.30
CA ALA A 164 -59.72 -70.25 -30.40
C ALA A 164 -60.37 -69.12 -29.58
N GLN A 165 -59.89 -68.89 -28.35
CA GLN A 165 -60.41 -67.79 -27.53
C GLN A 165 -60.04 -66.42 -28.14
N PRO A 166 -60.86 -65.36 -27.95
CA PRO A 166 -60.62 -64.05 -28.54
C PRO A 166 -59.21 -63.50 -28.29
N ALA A 167 -58.68 -63.64 -27.06
CA ALA A 167 -57.33 -63.18 -26.73
C ALA A 167 -56.24 -63.94 -27.51
N ARG A 168 -56.38 -65.26 -27.69
CA ARG A 168 -55.43 -66.08 -28.45
C ARG A 168 -55.50 -65.77 -29.95
N ARG A 169 -56.70 -65.54 -30.50
CA ARG A 169 -56.88 -65.08 -31.89
C ARG A 169 -56.26 -63.71 -32.11
N GLN A 170 -56.47 -62.78 -31.18
CA GLN A 170 -55.87 -61.46 -31.23
C GLN A 170 -54.33 -61.54 -31.23
N GLU A 171 -53.75 -62.41 -30.40
CA GLU A 171 -52.30 -62.66 -30.39
C GLU A 171 -51.79 -63.21 -31.74
N ILE A 172 -52.54 -64.14 -32.33
CA ILE A 172 -52.24 -64.70 -33.66
C ILE A 172 -52.25 -63.57 -34.71
N LEU A 173 -53.28 -62.73 -34.75
CA LEU A 173 -53.37 -61.61 -35.70
C LEU A 173 -52.28 -60.54 -35.46
N VAL A 174 -51.93 -60.23 -34.22
CA VAL A 174 -50.81 -59.32 -33.89
C VAL A 174 -49.49 -59.82 -34.49
N LYS A 175 -49.24 -61.12 -34.40
CA LYS A 175 -48.02 -61.77 -34.93
C LYS A 175 -48.04 -61.85 -36.45
N LEU A 176 -49.15 -62.30 -37.04
CA LEU A 176 -49.32 -62.40 -38.50
C LEU A 176 -49.14 -61.06 -39.20
N MET A 177 -49.59 -59.96 -38.58
CA MET A 177 -49.45 -58.61 -39.14
C MET A 177 -48.16 -57.89 -38.73
N GLY A 178 -47.29 -58.51 -37.93
CA GLY A 178 -46.01 -57.92 -37.50
C GLY A 178 -46.15 -56.69 -36.57
N LEU A 179 -47.23 -56.58 -35.80
CA LEU A 179 -47.49 -55.40 -34.95
C LEU A 179 -46.64 -55.36 -33.66
N GLU A 180 -45.76 -56.33 -33.45
CA GLU A 180 -44.87 -56.41 -32.28
C GLU A 180 -43.89 -55.23 -32.18
N ILE A 181 -43.72 -54.47 -33.26
CA ILE A 181 -42.90 -53.25 -33.30
C ILE A 181 -43.49 -52.10 -32.45
N TYR A 182 -44.82 -51.96 -32.37
CA TYR A 182 -45.45 -50.82 -31.70
C TYR A 182 -45.23 -50.81 -30.17
N PRO A 183 -45.38 -51.92 -29.43
CA PRO A 183 -45.00 -51.98 -28.02
C PRO A 183 -43.53 -51.63 -27.77
N ARG A 184 -42.62 -51.99 -28.70
CA ARG A 184 -41.19 -51.62 -28.61
C ARG A 184 -40.98 -50.12 -28.77
N ILE A 185 -41.68 -49.49 -29.73
CA ILE A 185 -41.67 -48.03 -29.90
C ILE A 185 -42.25 -47.35 -28.66
N ALA A 186 -43.34 -47.87 -28.10
CA ALA A 186 -43.94 -47.34 -26.87
C ALA A 186 -42.96 -47.34 -25.69
N GLN A 187 -42.20 -48.42 -25.52
CA GLN A 187 -41.17 -48.52 -24.50
C GLN A 187 -40.04 -47.49 -24.70
N ALA A 188 -39.57 -47.33 -25.94
CA ALA A 188 -38.55 -46.34 -26.28
C ALA A 188 -39.06 -44.91 -26.03
N ALA A 189 -40.29 -44.59 -26.42
CA ALA A 189 -40.93 -43.30 -26.20
C ALA A 189 -41.08 -42.99 -24.70
N ASN A 190 -41.50 -43.95 -23.88
CA ASN A 190 -41.59 -43.77 -22.43
C ASN A 190 -40.21 -43.53 -21.78
N THR A 191 -39.17 -44.21 -22.28
CA THR A 191 -37.79 -43.99 -21.81
C THR A 191 -37.31 -42.57 -22.15
N GLU A 192 -37.61 -42.08 -23.36
CA GLU A 192 -37.28 -40.71 -23.75
C GLU A 192 -38.09 -39.67 -22.97
N ALA A 193 -39.37 -39.96 -22.68
CA ALA A 193 -40.20 -39.10 -21.84
C ALA A 193 -39.58 -38.91 -20.45
N GLU A 194 -39.13 -40.00 -19.82
CA GLU A 194 -38.51 -39.94 -18.49
C GLU A 194 -37.18 -39.16 -18.50
N ARG A 195 -36.34 -39.36 -19.51
CA ARG A 195 -35.11 -38.56 -19.70
C ARG A 195 -35.40 -37.08 -19.87
N ALA A 196 -36.38 -36.74 -20.69
CA ALA A 196 -36.77 -35.36 -20.94
C ALA A 196 -37.32 -34.70 -19.65
N ARG A 197 -38.10 -35.44 -18.86
CA ARG A 197 -38.60 -34.99 -17.55
C ARG A 197 -37.47 -34.68 -16.57
N GLN A 198 -36.57 -35.65 -16.34
CA GLN A 198 -35.44 -35.47 -15.42
C GLN A 198 -34.57 -34.28 -15.82
N ARG A 199 -34.38 -34.07 -17.14
CA ARG A 199 -33.63 -32.92 -17.63
C ARG A 199 -34.37 -31.59 -17.41
N ALA A 200 -35.69 -31.56 -17.59
CA ALA A 200 -36.50 -30.38 -17.29
C ALA A 200 -36.46 -30.05 -15.78
N GLU A 201 -36.56 -31.05 -14.91
CA GLU A 201 -36.47 -30.89 -13.45
C GLU A 201 -35.11 -30.34 -13.02
N LEU A 202 -34.00 -30.85 -13.58
CA LEU A 202 -32.65 -30.31 -13.32
C LEU A 202 -32.52 -28.85 -13.78
N LEU A 203 -33.04 -28.51 -14.97
CA LEU A 203 -33.02 -27.14 -15.48
C LEU A 203 -33.88 -26.21 -14.60
N ALA A 204 -35.00 -26.71 -14.07
CA ALA A 204 -35.83 -25.97 -13.12
C ALA A 204 -35.08 -25.69 -11.80
N GLN A 205 -34.35 -26.68 -11.26
CA GLN A 205 -33.49 -26.46 -10.07
C GLN A 205 -32.39 -25.44 -10.34
N GLN A 206 -31.74 -25.49 -11.49
CA GLN A 206 -30.73 -24.49 -11.88
C GLN A 206 -31.32 -23.08 -11.99
N LEU A 207 -32.58 -22.94 -12.40
CA LEU A 207 -33.26 -21.65 -12.47
C LEU A 207 -33.54 -21.04 -11.09
N GLU A 208 -33.66 -21.84 -10.03
CA GLU A 208 -33.85 -21.33 -8.66
C GLU A 208 -32.66 -20.48 -8.19
N GLU A 209 -31.46 -20.77 -8.70
CA GLU A 209 -30.24 -19.99 -8.43
C GLU A 209 -30.27 -18.56 -9.00
N PHE A 210 -31.23 -18.23 -9.87
CA PHE A 210 -31.34 -16.92 -10.55
C PHE A 210 -32.59 -16.11 -10.15
N THR A 211 -33.23 -16.48 -9.04
CA THR A 211 -34.46 -15.82 -8.55
C THR A 211 -34.28 -14.34 -8.20
N ASP A 212 -33.05 -13.91 -7.90
CA ASP A 212 -32.66 -12.52 -7.66
C ASP A 212 -32.62 -11.66 -8.93
N ALA A 213 -32.38 -12.27 -10.09
CA ALA A 213 -32.17 -11.60 -11.38
C ALA A 213 -33.49 -11.24 -12.09
N THR A 214 -34.35 -10.51 -11.39
CA THR A 214 -35.63 -10.03 -11.92
C THR A 214 -35.47 -8.80 -12.81
N GLU A 215 -36.46 -8.54 -13.67
CA GLU A 215 -36.53 -7.31 -14.47
C GLU A 215 -36.55 -6.05 -13.58
N TYR A 216 -37.26 -6.11 -12.46
CA TYR A 216 -37.27 -5.03 -11.48
C TYR A 216 -35.88 -4.77 -10.88
N ALA A 217 -35.15 -5.83 -10.49
CA ALA A 217 -33.80 -5.71 -9.94
C ALA A 217 -32.82 -5.11 -10.98
N GLU A 218 -32.90 -5.53 -12.24
CA GLU A 218 -32.10 -4.95 -13.33
C GLU A 218 -32.39 -3.45 -13.50
N GLN A 219 -33.67 -3.08 -13.59
CA GLN A 219 -34.08 -1.68 -13.73
C GLN A 219 -33.67 -0.83 -12.53
N ALA A 220 -33.79 -1.35 -11.31
CA ALA A 220 -33.36 -0.67 -10.10
C ALA A 220 -31.84 -0.45 -10.08
N ALA A 221 -31.05 -1.44 -10.50
CA ALA A 221 -29.59 -1.32 -10.58
C ALA A 221 -29.16 -0.31 -11.67
N GLN A 222 -29.80 -0.33 -12.84
CA GLN A 222 -29.57 0.67 -13.89
C GLN A 222 -29.98 2.09 -13.45
N GLY A 223 -31.12 2.22 -12.75
CA GLY A 223 -31.55 3.49 -12.18
C GLY A 223 -30.57 4.04 -11.13
N ARG A 224 -29.96 3.16 -10.33
CA ARG A 224 -28.89 3.55 -9.39
C ARG A 224 -27.64 4.05 -10.12
N VAL A 225 -27.26 3.43 -11.23
CA VAL A 225 -26.15 3.92 -12.08
C VAL A 225 -26.44 5.33 -12.59
N ALA A 226 -27.62 5.56 -13.19
CA ALA A 226 -28.01 6.88 -13.69
C ALA A 226 -28.02 7.94 -12.58
N THR A 227 -28.55 7.60 -11.41
CA THR A 227 -28.55 8.50 -10.23
C THR A 227 -27.13 8.86 -9.80
N LEU A 228 -26.21 7.89 -9.74
CA LEU A 228 -24.82 8.13 -9.35
C LEU A 228 -24.03 8.92 -10.40
N GLU A 229 -24.39 8.82 -11.69
CA GLU A 229 -23.83 9.68 -12.75
C GLU A 229 -24.24 11.14 -12.55
N GLU A 230 -25.51 11.41 -12.22
CA GLU A 230 -25.96 12.76 -11.86
C GLU A 230 -25.24 13.30 -10.61
N VAL A 231 -25.03 12.46 -9.60
CA VAL A 231 -24.28 12.82 -8.39
C VAL A 231 -22.83 13.14 -8.73
N ALA A 232 -22.19 12.39 -9.63
CA ALA A 232 -20.83 12.65 -10.06
C ALA A 232 -20.68 14.03 -10.70
N GLU A 233 -21.62 14.42 -11.57
CA GLU A 233 -21.64 15.76 -12.16
C GLU A 233 -21.86 16.86 -11.12
N ARG A 234 -22.79 16.64 -10.17
CA ARG A 234 -23.03 17.60 -9.07
C ARG A 234 -21.80 17.77 -8.19
N VAL A 235 -21.09 16.70 -7.89
CA VAL A 235 -19.84 16.74 -7.12
C VAL A 235 -18.78 17.52 -7.90
N ARG A 236 -18.56 17.18 -9.18
CA ARG A 236 -17.58 17.88 -10.03
C ARG A 236 -17.86 19.37 -10.14
N ALA A 237 -19.13 19.77 -10.20
CA ALA A 237 -19.54 21.18 -10.21
C ALA A 237 -19.32 21.89 -8.87
N ALA A 238 -19.41 21.19 -7.73
CA ALA A 238 -19.25 21.76 -6.39
C ALA A 238 -17.79 21.84 -5.92
N LEU A 239 -16.88 21.02 -6.50
CA LEU A 239 -15.47 21.00 -6.10
C LEU A 239 -14.72 22.34 -6.28
N PRO A 240 -14.89 23.10 -7.38
CA PRO A 240 -14.25 24.41 -7.54
C PRO A 240 -14.65 25.40 -6.44
N GLU A 241 -15.93 25.43 -6.07
CA GLU A 241 -16.46 26.29 -4.99
C GLU A 241 -15.78 25.95 -3.65
N LEU A 242 -15.67 24.66 -3.32
CA LEU A 242 -15.00 24.20 -2.10
C LEU A 242 -13.51 24.56 -2.07
N ALA A 243 -12.83 24.42 -3.21
CA ALA A 243 -11.42 24.78 -3.34
C ALA A 243 -11.19 26.30 -3.15
N GLU A 244 -12.07 27.13 -3.72
CA GLU A 244 -12.04 28.58 -3.57
C GLU A 244 -12.24 29.00 -2.10
N HIS A 245 -13.27 28.47 -1.44
CA HIS A 245 -13.51 28.74 -0.02
C HIS A 245 -12.34 28.26 0.86
N GLY A 246 -11.76 27.09 0.58
CA GLY A 246 -10.59 26.57 1.28
C GLY A 246 -9.34 27.44 1.13
N ALA A 247 -9.10 27.98 -0.07
CA ALA A 247 -8.02 28.93 -0.33
C ALA A 247 -8.27 30.25 0.43
N ALA A 248 -9.50 30.77 0.42
CA ALA A 248 -9.88 31.98 1.14
C ALA A 248 -9.70 31.84 2.67
N VAL A 249 -10.04 30.67 3.25
CA VAL A 249 -9.76 30.36 4.66
C VAL A 249 -8.27 30.41 4.95
N THR A 250 -7.44 29.84 4.07
CA THR A 250 -5.99 29.80 4.24
C THR A 250 -5.38 31.21 4.18
N GLU A 251 -5.83 32.04 3.23
CA GLU A 251 -5.40 33.44 3.10
C GLU A 251 -5.83 34.29 4.30
N ALA A 252 -7.11 34.20 4.70
CA ALA A 252 -7.62 34.94 5.86
C ALA A 252 -6.88 34.54 7.15
N ARG A 253 -6.52 33.26 7.31
CA ARG A 253 -5.72 32.78 8.45
C ARG A 253 -4.32 33.41 8.46
N ARG A 254 -3.62 33.41 7.32
CA ARG A 254 -2.30 34.04 7.17
C ARG A 254 -2.34 35.53 7.47
N ALA A 255 -3.41 36.22 7.06
CA ALA A 255 -3.62 37.62 7.39
C ALA A 255 -3.75 37.82 8.92
N CYS A 256 -4.52 36.98 9.62
CA CYS A 256 -4.59 37.04 11.09
C CYS A 256 -3.23 36.77 11.75
N GLU A 257 -2.49 35.76 11.31
CA GLU A 257 -1.17 35.42 11.85
C GLU A 257 -0.16 36.55 11.66
N THR A 258 -0.14 37.17 10.48
CA THR A 258 0.74 38.30 10.16
C THR A 258 0.40 39.51 11.04
N LEU A 259 -0.87 39.89 11.12
CA LEU A 259 -1.33 41.02 11.94
C LEU A 259 -1.09 40.80 13.44
N THR A 260 -1.21 39.56 13.90
CA THR A 260 -0.89 39.18 15.29
C THR A 260 0.60 39.41 15.57
N ALA A 261 1.48 38.89 14.71
CA ALA A 261 2.92 39.05 14.86
C ALA A 261 3.37 40.52 14.79
N GLU A 262 2.80 41.31 13.88
CA GLU A 262 3.06 42.76 13.79
C GLU A 262 2.63 43.50 15.06
N ARG A 263 1.40 43.25 15.54
CA ARG A 263 0.87 43.85 16.78
C ARG A 263 1.78 43.53 17.97
N ASP A 264 2.17 42.28 18.12
CA ASP A 264 2.96 41.84 19.28
C ASP A 264 4.36 42.46 19.28
N ARG A 265 4.99 42.62 18.11
CA ARG A 265 6.25 43.38 17.96
C ARG A 265 6.10 44.85 18.35
N LEU A 266 5.01 45.49 17.93
CA LEU A 266 4.73 46.89 18.27
C LEU A 266 4.44 47.08 19.76
N ARG A 267 3.74 46.14 20.40
CA ARG A 267 3.48 46.14 21.85
C ARG A 267 4.72 45.91 22.71
N ALA A 268 5.73 45.24 22.18
CA ALA A 268 6.99 44.99 22.88
C ALA A 268 7.87 46.24 23.02
N VAL A 269 7.56 47.33 22.33
CA VAL A 269 8.30 48.60 22.43
C VAL A 269 7.97 49.28 23.77
N ALA A 270 8.93 49.27 24.68
CA ALA A 270 8.83 49.91 25.99
C ALA A 270 9.84 51.04 26.14
N VAL A 271 9.49 52.05 26.95
CA VAL A 271 10.41 53.12 27.34
C VAL A 271 11.54 52.52 28.20
N LEU A 272 12.79 52.66 27.77
CA LEU A 272 13.94 52.48 28.67
C LEU A 272 13.90 53.57 29.74
N ALA A 273 14.02 53.22 31.02
CA ALA A 273 14.08 54.20 32.09
C ALA A 273 15.33 55.08 31.98
N GLY A 274 15.18 56.39 32.18
CA GLY A 274 16.30 57.34 32.36
C GLY A 274 16.82 58.20 31.19
N PRO A 275 16.21 58.30 29.97
CA PRO A 275 16.76 59.14 28.90
C PRO A 275 16.73 60.65 29.24
N GLU A 276 15.71 61.11 29.98
CA GLU A 276 15.65 62.50 30.48
C GLU A 276 16.75 62.79 31.51
N GLU A 277 17.04 61.82 32.38
CA GLU A 277 18.07 61.94 33.41
C GLU A 277 19.48 61.93 32.79
N LEU A 278 19.67 61.16 31.72
CA LEU A 278 20.90 61.13 30.92
C LEU A 278 21.16 62.47 30.21
N GLY A 279 20.13 63.05 29.58
CA GLY A 279 20.23 64.37 28.92
C GLY A 279 20.48 65.52 29.90
N LYS A 280 20.00 65.41 31.15
CA LYS A 280 20.35 66.36 32.22
C LYS A 280 21.84 66.24 32.63
N ARG A 281 22.32 65.00 32.83
CA ARG A 281 23.72 64.72 33.20
C ARG A 281 24.72 65.19 32.15
N GLU A 282 24.37 65.11 30.87
CA GLU A 282 25.21 65.61 29.76
C GLU A 282 25.37 67.14 29.80
N ARG A 283 24.30 67.88 30.09
CA ARG A 283 24.36 69.35 30.25
C ARG A 283 25.17 69.77 31.49
N ASP A 284 24.94 69.09 32.61
CA ASP A 284 25.61 69.40 33.88
C ASP A 284 27.14 69.15 33.80
N ILE A 285 27.57 68.10 33.08
CA ILE A 285 29.00 67.79 32.97
C ILE A 285 29.74 68.74 32.01
N LYS A 286 29.07 69.20 30.95
CA LYS A 286 29.62 70.19 30.02
C LYS A 286 29.90 71.52 30.72
N ALA A 287 28.97 71.98 31.57
CA ALA A 287 29.16 73.18 32.38
C ALA A 287 30.30 73.03 33.41
N ALA A 288 30.46 71.84 34.00
CA ALA A 288 31.55 71.55 34.92
C ALA A 288 32.94 71.52 34.23
N GLU A 289 32.98 71.10 32.97
CA GLU A 289 34.19 71.09 32.14
C GLU A 289 34.67 72.51 31.80
N GLU A 290 33.75 73.36 31.34
CA GLU A 290 34.01 74.78 31.04
C GLU A 290 34.52 75.53 32.28
N ALA A 291 33.90 75.31 33.44
CA ALA A 291 34.34 75.92 34.70
C ALA A 291 35.74 75.44 35.16
N ALA A 292 36.11 74.18 34.88
CA ALA A 292 37.42 73.65 35.23
C ALA A 292 38.55 74.19 34.32
N ASP A 293 38.26 74.42 33.03
CA ASP A 293 39.16 75.07 32.09
C ASP A 293 39.49 76.51 32.50
N GLU A 294 38.48 77.30 32.86
CA GLU A 294 38.67 78.68 33.33
C GLU A 294 39.55 78.74 34.60
N GLN A 295 39.34 77.82 35.54
CA GLN A 295 40.14 77.73 36.76
C GLN A 295 41.60 77.35 36.49
N LEU A 296 41.84 76.47 35.51
CA LEU A 296 43.19 76.06 35.11
C LEU A 296 43.94 77.23 34.48
N ALA A 297 43.32 77.93 33.53
CA ALA A 297 43.91 79.09 32.86
C ALA A 297 44.27 80.21 33.88
N ALA A 298 43.39 80.49 34.83
CA ALA A 298 43.65 81.48 35.88
C ALA A 298 44.80 81.06 36.83
N ALA A 299 44.95 79.76 37.11
CA ALA A 299 46.01 79.26 37.98
C ALA A 299 47.38 79.23 37.28
N GLU A 300 47.43 78.95 35.97
CA GLU A 300 48.67 78.99 35.16
C GLU A 300 49.22 80.42 35.05
N ALA A 301 48.35 81.40 34.84
CA ALA A 301 48.72 82.81 34.81
C ALA A 301 49.31 83.28 36.17
N ALA A 302 48.71 82.85 37.28
CA ALA A 302 49.17 83.21 38.62
C ALA A 302 50.54 82.59 38.98
N ASP A 303 50.79 81.32 38.62
CA ASP A 303 52.09 80.66 38.84
C ASP A 303 53.21 81.32 38.02
N THR A 304 52.92 81.63 36.75
CA THR A 304 53.87 82.34 35.86
C THR A 304 54.28 83.69 36.44
N ALA A 305 53.29 84.52 36.82
CA ALA A 305 53.54 85.84 37.38
C ALA A 305 54.34 85.79 38.70
N ALA A 306 54.06 84.81 39.58
CA ALA A 306 54.76 84.70 40.85
C ALA A 306 56.24 84.28 40.68
N ARG A 307 56.53 83.39 39.72
CA ARG A 307 57.91 82.94 39.41
C ARG A 307 58.76 84.05 38.80
N GLU A 308 58.18 84.88 37.93
CA GLU A 308 58.87 86.04 37.34
C GLU A 308 59.30 87.05 38.41
N GLN A 309 58.42 87.36 39.38
CA GLN A 309 58.72 88.27 40.49
C GLN A 309 59.82 87.71 41.41
N LEU A 310 59.83 86.40 41.67
CA LEU A 310 60.88 85.75 42.46
C LEU A 310 62.23 85.75 41.74
N ALA A 311 62.24 85.53 40.41
CA ALA A 311 63.46 85.54 39.61
C ALA A 311 64.12 86.93 39.54
N ALA A 312 63.34 88.00 39.57
CA ALA A 312 63.82 89.38 39.59
C ALA A 312 64.42 89.81 40.95
N ALA A 313 64.15 89.08 42.03
CA ALA A 313 64.65 89.41 43.37
C ALA A 313 66.13 89.02 43.55
N PRO A 314 66.97 89.85 44.21
CA PRO A 314 68.37 89.52 44.45
C PRO A 314 68.54 88.19 45.20
N PRO A 315 69.64 87.45 44.97
CA PRO A 315 69.88 86.16 45.61
C PRO A 315 70.03 86.30 47.14
N ARG A 316 69.49 85.32 47.88
CA ARG A 316 69.43 85.32 49.36
C ARG A 316 70.81 85.31 50.03
N ALA A 317 71.72 84.48 49.55
CA ALA A 317 73.02 84.26 50.21
C ALA A 317 73.90 85.51 50.30
N PRO A 318 74.08 86.33 49.23
CA PRO A 318 74.81 87.59 49.33
C PRO A 318 74.18 88.61 50.29
N LEU A 319 72.85 88.70 50.33
CA LEU A 319 72.14 89.60 51.25
C LEU A 319 72.33 89.19 52.72
N GLU A 320 72.28 87.89 53.04
CA GLU A 320 72.51 87.40 54.40
C GLU A 320 73.95 87.62 54.86
N GLN A 321 74.92 87.52 53.95
CA GLN A 321 76.32 87.81 54.24
C GLN A 321 76.53 89.31 54.55
N ALA A 322 76.02 90.20 53.71
CA ALA A 322 76.11 91.65 53.93
C ALA A 322 75.47 92.08 55.25
N ARG A 323 74.33 91.48 55.65
CA ARG A 323 73.70 91.76 56.95
C ARG A 323 74.61 91.41 58.13
N ARG A 324 75.33 90.28 58.05
CA ARG A 324 76.26 89.84 59.09
C ARG A 324 77.46 90.79 59.19
N ASP A 325 78.04 91.16 58.06
CA ASP A 325 79.21 92.04 58.01
C ASP A 325 78.89 93.45 58.55
N HIS A 326 77.70 94.00 58.23
CA HIS A 326 77.23 95.28 58.81
C HIS A 326 77.07 95.23 60.33
N MET A 327 76.55 94.11 60.87
CA MET A 327 76.42 93.94 62.33
C MET A 327 77.78 93.83 63.03
N GLU A 328 78.76 93.17 62.40
CA GLU A 328 80.11 93.06 62.93
C GLU A 328 80.83 94.42 62.96
N LEU A 329 80.69 95.21 61.88
CA LEU A 329 81.30 96.55 61.79
C LEU A 329 80.77 97.49 62.89
N ASP A 330 79.44 97.56 63.07
CA ASP A 330 78.80 98.38 64.12
C ASP A 330 79.32 98.01 65.53
N ALA A 331 79.53 96.72 65.80
CA ALA A 331 80.01 96.24 67.09
C ALA A 331 81.47 96.65 67.36
N LEU A 332 82.32 96.62 66.32
CA LEU A 332 83.73 96.98 66.43
C LEU A 332 83.94 98.50 66.55
N GLU A 333 83.19 99.31 65.79
CA GLU A 333 83.29 100.76 65.84
C GLU A 333 82.89 101.34 67.22
N ARG A 334 81.91 100.71 67.90
CA ARG A 334 81.54 101.10 69.27
C ARG A 334 82.65 100.85 70.30
N ARG A 335 83.51 99.86 70.08
CA ARG A 335 84.61 99.50 70.99
C ARG A 335 85.86 100.36 70.78
N LEU A 336 86.06 100.90 69.58
CA LEU A 336 87.26 101.66 69.19
C LEU A 336 87.61 102.83 70.15
N PRO A 337 86.68 103.72 70.55
CA PRO A 337 87.01 104.86 71.40
C PRO A 337 87.54 104.45 72.78
N ALA A 338 86.99 103.38 73.35
CA ALA A 338 87.41 102.86 74.66
C ALA A 338 88.83 102.28 74.61
N THR A 339 89.15 101.50 73.57
CA THR A 339 90.50 100.94 73.36
C THR A 339 91.54 102.03 73.08
N GLN A 340 91.18 103.07 72.33
CA GLN A 340 92.05 104.24 72.12
C GLN A 340 92.29 105.06 73.39
N ALA A 341 91.32 105.15 74.29
CA ALA A 341 91.48 105.82 75.57
C ALA A 341 92.42 105.04 76.50
N LEU A 342 92.28 103.72 76.54
CA LEU A 342 93.14 102.82 77.33
C LEU A 342 94.61 102.90 76.87
N GLN A 343 94.86 102.86 75.55
CA GLN A 343 96.22 102.97 75.01
C GLN A 343 96.88 104.31 75.37
N ARG A 344 96.15 105.43 75.23
CA ARG A 344 96.65 106.77 75.62
C ARG A 344 96.95 106.87 77.11
N HIS A 345 96.13 106.24 77.96
CA HIS A 345 96.35 106.21 79.40
C HIS A 345 97.64 105.44 79.75
N CYS A 346 97.82 104.23 79.21
CA CYS A 346 99.02 103.43 79.45
C CYS A 346 100.29 104.09 78.90
N ALA A 347 100.23 104.75 77.73
CA ALA A 347 101.37 105.46 77.16
C ALA A 347 101.80 106.66 78.03
N ARG A 348 100.85 107.41 78.59
CA ARG A 348 101.15 108.51 79.54
C ARG A 348 101.81 107.98 80.81
N ALA A 349 101.24 106.93 81.41
CA ALA A 349 101.80 106.32 82.61
C ALA A 349 103.25 105.84 82.41
N LEU A 350 103.56 105.24 81.24
CA LEU A 350 104.93 104.87 80.90
C LEU A 350 105.86 106.08 80.77
N SER A 351 105.40 107.14 80.10
CA SER A 351 106.18 108.38 79.95
C SER A 351 106.48 109.03 81.30
N ASP A 352 105.50 109.09 82.21
CA ASP A 352 105.64 109.69 83.53
C ASP A 352 106.65 108.92 84.39
N VAL A 353 106.61 107.58 84.35
CA VAL A 353 107.54 106.73 85.10
C VAL A 353 108.95 106.78 84.50
N THR A 354 109.08 106.87 83.17
CA THR A 354 110.38 107.01 82.49
C THR A 354 111.08 108.31 82.91
N ALA A 355 110.35 109.42 82.92
CA ALA A 355 110.90 110.71 83.34
C ALA A 355 111.34 110.70 84.82
N ALA A 356 110.55 110.08 85.69
CA ALA A 356 110.89 109.94 87.12
C ALA A 356 112.13 109.05 87.32
N GLU A 357 112.27 107.96 86.56
CA GLU A 357 113.44 107.09 86.60
C GLU A 357 114.72 107.85 86.20
N GLU A 358 114.70 108.58 85.09
CA GLU A 358 115.85 109.39 84.62
C GLU A 358 116.28 110.44 85.66
N GLU A 359 115.31 111.11 86.29
CA GLU A 359 115.57 112.09 87.35
C GLU A 359 116.20 111.42 88.58
N ALA A 360 115.67 110.28 89.00
CA ALA A 360 116.20 109.51 90.13
C ALA A 360 117.62 108.99 89.86
N GLU A 361 117.92 108.54 88.64
CA GLU A 361 119.26 108.13 88.23
C GLU A 361 120.25 109.31 88.27
N GLY A 362 119.84 110.48 87.80
CA GLY A 362 120.63 111.71 87.88
C GLY A 362 120.98 112.08 89.32
N LEU A 363 119.99 112.03 90.21
CA LEU A 363 120.17 112.27 91.65
C LEU A 363 121.09 111.22 92.31
N ALA A 364 120.95 109.95 91.95
CA ALA A 364 121.81 108.87 92.45
C ALA A 364 123.28 109.05 92.03
N LEU A 365 123.52 109.46 90.78
CA LEU A 365 124.86 109.77 90.29
C LEU A 365 125.49 110.97 91.00
N GLN A 366 124.69 112.02 91.23
CA GLN A 366 125.15 113.20 91.98
C GLN A 366 125.47 112.86 93.43
N ALA A 367 124.66 112.03 94.09
CA ALA A 367 124.92 111.54 95.44
C ALA A 367 126.21 110.70 95.52
N ARG A 368 126.48 109.83 94.53
CA ARG A 368 127.76 109.08 94.44
C ARG A 368 128.97 110.00 94.28
N ARG A 369 128.90 110.96 93.34
CA ARG A 369 129.99 111.94 93.13
C ARG A 369 130.26 112.76 94.39
N THR A 370 129.21 113.16 95.09
CA THR A 370 129.31 113.92 96.34
C THR A 370 130.00 113.08 97.41
N GLN A 371 129.60 111.82 97.58
CA GLN A 371 130.27 110.89 98.51
C GLN A 371 131.76 110.70 98.18
N GLU A 372 132.12 110.47 96.91
CA GLU A 372 133.51 110.33 96.49
C GLU A 372 134.35 111.59 96.75
N ALA A 373 133.79 112.77 96.46
CA ALA A 373 134.43 114.05 96.72
C ALA A 373 134.61 114.31 98.23
N THR A 374 133.60 113.98 99.03
CA THR A 374 133.63 114.05 100.50
C THR A 374 134.68 113.08 101.06
N ALA A 375 134.73 111.85 100.56
CA ALA A 375 135.73 110.85 100.96
C ALA A 375 137.17 111.28 100.63
N ARG A 376 137.40 111.86 99.44
CA ARG A 376 138.71 112.44 99.06
C ARG A 376 139.10 113.59 99.97
N SER A 377 138.15 114.45 100.33
CA SER A 377 138.38 115.57 101.25
C SER A 377 138.71 115.08 102.67
N HIS A 378 138.03 114.03 103.13
CA HIS A 378 138.32 113.36 104.41
C HIS A 378 139.73 112.73 104.43
N LEU A 379 140.14 112.09 103.32
CA LEU A 379 141.49 111.55 103.15
C LEU A 379 142.56 112.65 103.16
N ALA A 380 142.31 113.76 102.45
CA ALA A 380 143.20 114.91 102.40
C ALA A 380 143.34 115.61 103.76
N ALA A 381 142.25 115.71 104.53
CA ALA A 381 142.27 116.24 105.89
C ALA A 381 143.07 115.34 106.86
N ALA A 382 142.96 114.02 106.73
CA ALA A 382 143.68 113.05 107.57
C ALA A 382 145.20 113.02 107.29
N LEU A 383 145.63 113.21 106.04
CA LEU A 383 147.05 113.18 105.65
C LEU A 383 147.82 114.45 106.02
N ARG A 384 147.11 115.56 106.15
CA ARG A 384 147.72 116.87 106.34
C ARG A 384 148.63 117.03 107.58
N PRO A 385 148.27 116.57 108.80
CA PRO A 385 149.10 116.76 110.00
C PRO A 385 150.51 116.14 109.86
N HIS A 386 150.67 115.19 108.94
CA HIS A 386 151.91 114.48 108.67
C HIS A 386 152.80 115.16 107.61
N LEU A 387 152.32 116.22 106.94
CA LEU A 387 153.10 117.00 105.99
C LEU A 387 153.82 118.16 106.70
N ARG A 388 155.12 118.28 106.47
CA ARG A 388 155.97 119.35 107.01
C ARG A 388 156.90 119.86 105.91
N ASP A 389 157.08 121.18 105.83
CA ASP A 389 158.01 121.80 104.88
C ASP A 389 159.43 121.23 105.04
N GLY A 390 160.00 120.79 103.92
CA GLY A 390 161.30 120.15 103.83
C GLY A 390 161.34 118.64 104.10
N ALA A 391 160.28 118.05 104.69
CA ALA A 391 160.19 116.60 104.88
C ALA A 391 159.78 115.89 103.58
N ALA A 392 160.14 114.61 103.45
CA ALA A 392 159.64 113.76 102.38
C ALA A 392 158.13 113.55 102.57
N CYS A 393 157.34 113.93 101.58
CA CYS A 393 155.91 113.67 101.55
C CYS A 393 155.66 112.16 101.80
N PRO A 394 154.87 111.75 102.81
CA PRO A 394 154.69 110.34 103.20
C PRO A 394 153.94 109.51 102.15
N VAL A 395 153.44 110.14 101.09
CA VAL A 395 152.77 109.48 99.98
C VAL A 395 153.70 109.29 98.78
N CYS A 396 154.49 110.31 98.42
CA CYS A 396 155.28 110.30 97.17
C CYS A 396 156.80 110.50 97.36
N GLY A 397 157.28 110.72 98.59
CA GLY A 397 158.71 110.88 98.91
C GLY A 397 159.35 112.20 98.50
N GLN A 398 158.68 113.03 97.70
CA GLN A 398 159.19 114.35 97.28
C GLN A 398 159.24 115.35 98.45
N ARG A 399 160.19 116.31 98.39
CA ARG A 399 160.27 117.40 99.37
C ARG A 399 159.05 118.31 99.24
N VAL A 400 158.35 118.49 100.36
CA VAL A 400 157.22 119.41 100.47
C VAL A 400 157.77 120.85 100.49
N THR A 401 157.37 121.67 99.51
CA THR A 401 157.83 123.07 99.35
C THR A 401 156.90 124.10 99.98
N THR A 402 155.61 123.79 100.05
CA THR A 402 154.60 124.61 100.73
C THR A 402 153.56 123.69 101.34
N THR A 403 153.42 123.75 102.66
CA THR A 403 152.35 123.06 103.37
C THR A 403 151.02 123.79 103.05
N PRO A 404 149.99 123.13 102.46
CA PRO A 404 148.71 123.77 102.08
C PRO A 404 148.00 124.41 103.30
N GLY A 405 146.83 125.04 103.22
CA GLY A 405 146.02 125.47 104.39
C GLY A 405 145.09 124.36 104.95
N PRO A 406 144.65 124.40 106.22
CA PRO A 406 143.82 123.34 106.83
C PRO A 406 142.55 123.08 106.01
N PRO A 407 142.36 121.86 105.45
CA PRO A 407 141.13 121.49 104.79
C PRO A 407 140.03 121.40 105.82
N ALA A 408 138.85 121.89 105.45
CA ALA A 408 137.61 121.50 106.09
C ALA A 408 137.36 120.01 105.80
N ALA A 409 137.02 119.22 106.82
CA ALA A 409 136.61 117.83 106.65
C ALA A 409 135.06 117.74 106.67
N PRO A 410 134.38 117.62 105.52
CA PRO A 410 132.92 117.48 105.45
C PRO A 410 132.43 116.07 105.87
N ASP A 411 131.20 115.97 106.40
CA ASP A 411 130.56 114.76 106.97
C ASP A 411 130.31 113.64 105.93
N LEU A 412 131.02 112.52 106.08
CA LEU A 412 130.97 111.37 105.17
C LEU A 412 129.70 110.51 105.35
N ASP A 413 129.22 110.32 106.58
CA ASP A 413 128.05 109.47 106.88
C ASP A 413 126.79 110.03 106.24
N ARG A 414 126.64 111.36 106.26
CA ARG A 414 125.51 112.03 105.61
C ARG A 414 125.53 111.83 104.09
N ALA A 415 126.71 111.83 103.46
CA ALA A 415 126.84 111.60 102.02
C ALA A 415 126.54 110.14 101.64
N GLU A 416 126.94 109.17 102.47
CA GLU A 416 126.64 107.75 102.25
C GLU A 416 125.14 107.45 102.39
N GLN A 417 124.47 108.00 103.41
CA GLN A 417 123.02 107.85 103.59
C GLN A 417 122.24 108.45 102.42
N ALA A 418 122.69 109.59 101.87
CA ALA A 418 122.06 110.19 100.70
C ALA A 418 122.16 109.29 99.46
N ARG A 419 123.31 108.64 99.23
CA ARG A 419 123.50 107.68 98.13
C ARG A 419 122.56 106.47 98.24
N VAL A 420 122.49 105.86 99.43
CA VAL A 420 121.63 104.68 99.66
C VAL A 420 120.16 104.99 99.42
N ARG A 421 119.68 106.18 99.81
CA ARG A 421 118.30 106.60 99.53
C ARG A 421 118.03 106.77 98.03
N ALA A 422 118.97 107.38 97.31
CA ALA A 422 118.82 107.59 95.87
C ALA A 422 118.85 106.26 95.08
N ASP A 423 119.75 105.33 95.43
CA ASP A 423 119.82 104.01 94.78
C ASP A 423 118.52 103.20 94.99
N ARG A 424 117.92 103.26 96.20
CA ARG A 424 116.63 102.59 96.48
C ARG A 424 115.47 103.17 95.66
N GLU A 425 115.49 104.47 95.41
CA GLU A 425 114.43 105.13 94.63
C GLU A 425 114.51 104.77 93.15
N VAL A 426 115.72 104.63 92.60
CA VAL A 426 115.93 104.12 91.23
C VAL A 426 115.37 102.71 91.06
N GLU A 427 115.62 101.82 92.04
CA GLU A 427 115.16 100.43 91.95
C GLU A 427 113.63 100.32 92.01
N ARG A 428 112.98 101.13 92.86
CA ARG A 428 111.52 101.26 92.91
C ARG A 428 110.92 101.75 91.58
N LEU A 429 111.56 102.71 90.92
CA LEU A 429 111.08 103.27 89.66
C LEU A 429 111.30 102.34 88.47
N ARG A 430 112.36 101.53 88.47
CA ARG A 430 112.60 100.47 87.46
C ARG A 430 111.52 99.38 87.46
N GLU A 431 111.07 98.97 88.64
CA GLU A 431 109.96 98.02 88.77
C GLU A 431 108.66 98.63 88.21
N ALA A 432 108.36 99.88 88.57
CA ALA A 432 107.21 100.61 88.05
C ALA A 432 107.26 100.80 86.53
N TRP A 433 108.44 101.03 85.96
CA TRP A 433 108.62 101.20 84.51
C TRP A 433 108.28 99.93 83.75
N THR A 434 108.74 98.78 84.25
CA THR A 434 108.50 97.47 83.62
C THR A 434 107.02 97.13 83.56
N GLU A 435 106.26 97.46 84.60
CA GLU A 435 104.82 97.26 84.65
C GLU A 435 104.08 98.21 83.68
N ALA A 436 104.43 99.49 83.68
CA ALA A 436 103.86 100.47 82.76
C ALA A 436 104.14 100.13 81.28
N PHE A 437 105.34 99.63 80.96
CA PHE A 437 105.72 99.22 79.61
C PHE A 437 104.88 98.04 79.10
N ARG A 438 104.67 97.01 79.94
CA ARG A 438 103.81 95.86 79.61
C ARG A 438 102.34 96.26 79.45
N ALA A 439 101.87 97.23 80.23
CA ALA A 439 100.51 97.74 80.10
C ALA A 439 100.31 98.49 78.77
N GLU A 440 101.27 99.33 78.38
CA GLU A 440 101.26 100.06 77.10
C GLU A 440 101.28 99.11 75.89
N GLN A 441 102.20 98.14 75.85
CA GLN A 441 102.33 97.22 74.72
C GLN A 441 101.05 96.38 74.48
N ARG A 442 100.36 95.95 75.56
CA ARG A 442 99.09 95.24 75.44
C ARG A 442 97.98 96.11 74.86
N ALA A 443 97.86 97.34 75.35
CA ALA A 443 96.83 98.27 74.87
C ALA A 443 97.06 98.66 73.39
N THR A 444 98.32 98.82 72.97
CA THR A 444 98.69 99.08 71.57
C THR A 444 98.38 97.88 70.66
N GLY A 445 98.67 96.65 71.12
CA GLY A 445 98.32 95.42 70.38
C GLY A 445 96.82 95.26 70.15
N GLU A 446 96.00 95.50 71.18
CA GLU A 446 94.53 95.44 71.08
C GLU A 446 93.98 96.51 70.12
N LEU A 447 94.51 97.73 70.15
CA LEU A 447 94.08 98.80 69.26
C LEU A 447 94.37 98.47 67.79
N ASN A 448 95.54 97.92 67.49
CA ASN A 448 95.92 97.55 66.12
C ASN A 448 95.05 96.43 65.56
N ALA A 449 94.77 95.39 66.35
CA ALA A 449 93.90 94.29 65.94
C ALA A 449 92.47 94.76 65.63
N LEU A 450 91.92 95.60 66.49
CA LEU A 450 90.57 96.16 66.32
C LEU A 450 90.48 97.07 65.08
N THR A 451 91.47 97.94 64.91
CA THR A 451 91.51 98.87 63.76
C THR A 451 91.67 98.12 62.44
N GLY A 452 92.50 97.07 62.39
CA GLY A 452 92.68 96.25 61.20
C GLY A 452 91.39 95.56 60.75
N ARG A 453 90.59 95.03 61.68
CA ARG A 453 89.31 94.37 61.34
C ARG A 453 88.24 95.35 60.86
N ILE A 454 88.18 96.56 61.43
CA ILE A 454 87.29 97.64 60.95
C ILE A 454 87.59 98.01 59.49
N VAL A 455 88.88 98.15 59.14
CA VAL A 455 89.28 98.48 57.77
C VAL A 455 88.87 97.38 56.78
N ALA A 456 89.08 96.11 57.14
CA ALA A 456 88.70 94.97 56.30
C ALA A 456 87.18 94.92 56.05
N LEU A 457 86.36 95.10 57.08
CA LEU A 457 84.90 95.11 56.95
C LEU A 457 84.39 96.32 56.14
N ARG A 458 84.97 97.51 56.34
CA ARG A 458 84.64 98.69 55.53
C ARG A 458 84.96 98.48 54.05
N SER A 459 86.04 97.76 53.73
CA SER A 459 86.38 97.43 52.34
C SER A 459 85.38 96.47 51.71
N VAL A 460 84.92 95.44 52.43
CA VAL A 460 83.93 94.48 51.93
C VAL A 460 82.56 95.13 51.75
N LEU A 461 82.22 96.08 52.63
CA LEU A 461 80.94 96.78 52.61
C LEU A 461 80.91 98.01 51.70
N ALA A 462 82.01 98.40 51.06
CA ALA A 462 82.10 99.62 50.26
C ALA A 462 81.11 99.64 49.08
N ASP A 463 80.95 98.51 48.40
CA ASP A 463 80.03 98.34 47.26
C ASP A 463 78.76 97.54 47.62
N ALA A 464 78.56 97.24 48.91
CA ALA A 464 77.41 96.48 49.39
C ALA A 464 76.19 97.37 49.67
N LEU A 465 74.98 96.78 49.58
CA LEU A 465 73.75 97.45 50.01
C LEU A 465 73.86 97.91 51.47
N THR A 466 73.21 99.02 51.80
CA THR A 466 73.15 99.46 53.20
C THR A 466 72.41 98.43 54.06
N ARG A 467 72.62 98.48 55.37
CA ARG A 467 71.95 97.59 56.33
C ARG A 467 70.42 97.59 56.17
N GLU A 468 69.83 98.76 55.97
CA GLU A 468 68.39 98.93 55.79
C GLU A 468 67.92 98.34 54.44
N GLN A 469 68.64 98.62 53.36
CA GLN A 469 68.36 98.08 52.02
C GLN A 469 68.49 96.55 51.97
N THR A 470 69.50 95.98 52.64
CA THR A 470 69.73 94.54 52.73
C THR A 470 68.58 93.84 53.46
N THR A 471 68.10 94.44 54.55
CA THR A 471 66.99 93.90 55.34
C THR A 471 65.67 93.98 54.55
N ALA A 472 65.42 95.09 53.86
CA ALA A 472 64.25 95.25 53.01
C ALA A 472 64.24 94.28 51.81
N ALA A 473 65.39 94.05 51.18
CA ALA A 473 65.52 93.11 50.07
C ALA A 473 65.25 91.65 50.48
N LEU A 474 65.72 91.23 51.66
CA LEU A 474 65.42 89.90 52.22
C LEU A 474 63.92 89.71 52.50
N ALA A 475 63.27 90.70 53.13
CA ALA A 475 61.84 90.64 53.43
C ALA A 475 60.97 90.62 52.17
N LEU A 476 61.36 91.36 51.12
CA LEU A 476 60.67 91.36 49.84
C LEU A 476 60.79 90.00 49.15
N ARG A 477 61.99 89.39 49.16
CA ARG A 477 62.21 88.05 48.60
C ARG A 477 61.36 86.98 49.29
N GLU A 478 61.28 86.98 50.61
CA GLU A 478 60.46 86.01 51.36
C GLU A 478 58.97 86.09 51.00
N ARG A 479 58.44 87.29 50.71
CA ARG A 479 57.06 87.46 50.21
C ARG A 479 56.86 86.83 48.84
N TRP A 480 57.82 86.99 47.94
CA TRP A 480 57.75 86.40 46.60
C TRP A 480 57.90 84.88 46.61
N GLU A 481 58.75 84.33 47.49
CA GLU A 481 58.86 82.88 47.72
C GLU A 481 57.50 82.31 48.18
N GLY A 482 56.84 82.94 49.17
CA GLY A 482 55.51 82.51 49.62
C GLY A 482 54.39 82.67 48.57
N ALA A 483 54.47 83.69 47.71
CA ALA A 483 53.52 83.88 46.61
C ALA A 483 53.66 82.79 45.53
N ALA A 484 54.89 82.38 45.20
CA ALA A 484 55.16 81.31 44.25
C ALA A 484 54.64 79.95 44.73
N ASP A 485 54.86 79.60 46.01
CA ASP A 485 54.36 78.36 46.59
C ASP A 485 52.82 78.29 46.61
N ALA A 486 52.17 79.42 46.92
CA ALA A 486 50.71 79.51 46.90
C ALA A 486 50.12 79.34 45.49
N ALA A 487 50.79 79.87 44.47
CA ALA A 487 50.38 79.76 43.08
C ALA A 487 50.57 78.33 42.53
N ASP A 488 51.69 77.66 42.82
CA ASP A 488 51.92 76.25 42.46
C ASP A 488 50.86 75.32 43.08
N ALA A 489 50.52 75.54 44.35
CA ALA A 489 49.47 74.78 45.04
C ALA A 489 48.06 75.00 44.44
N ARG A 490 47.80 76.18 43.86
CA ARG A 490 46.55 76.48 43.14
C ARG A 490 46.52 75.80 41.77
N LEU A 491 47.64 75.82 41.05
CA LEU A 491 47.80 75.17 39.74
C LEU A 491 47.60 73.65 39.83
N ARG A 492 48.19 72.98 40.82
CA ARG A 492 47.99 71.53 41.03
C ARG A 492 46.53 71.17 41.26
N ARG A 493 45.79 71.97 42.05
CA ARG A 493 44.36 71.77 42.31
C ARG A 493 43.51 71.94 41.06
N ALA A 494 43.78 72.97 40.26
CA ALA A 494 43.05 73.21 39.02
C ALA A 494 43.28 72.10 37.99
N ARG A 495 44.51 71.58 37.86
CA ARG A 495 44.81 70.42 36.99
C ARG A 495 44.05 69.16 37.41
N ALA A 496 43.96 68.87 38.71
CA ALA A 496 43.20 67.74 39.22
C ALA A 496 41.69 67.87 38.95
N ALA A 497 41.13 69.09 39.08
CA ALA A 497 39.72 69.36 38.79
C ALA A 497 39.41 69.15 37.29
N ARG A 498 40.26 69.65 36.39
CA ARG A 498 40.10 69.46 34.93
C ARG A 498 40.14 67.99 34.51
N ALA A 499 41.09 67.23 35.05
CA ALA A 499 41.20 65.79 34.77
C ALA A 499 39.97 65.00 35.24
N SER A 500 39.39 65.37 36.39
CA SER A 500 38.15 64.75 36.90
C SER A 500 36.94 65.06 36.00
N ALA A 501 36.80 66.31 35.55
CA ALA A 501 35.74 66.72 34.64
C ALA A 501 35.82 65.98 33.29
N GLU A 502 37.02 65.85 32.72
CA GLU A 502 37.26 65.14 31.45
C GLU A 502 36.86 63.65 31.52
N GLN A 503 37.20 62.98 32.62
CA GLN A 503 36.80 61.58 32.85
C GLN A 503 35.27 61.43 32.94
N ALA A 504 34.60 62.36 33.62
CA ALA A 504 33.16 62.35 33.76
C ALA A 504 32.45 62.63 32.42
N THR A 505 32.93 63.59 31.61
CA THR A 505 32.42 63.85 30.25
C THR A 505 32.54 62.60 29.38
N THR A 506 33.69 61.92 29.42
CA THR A 506 33.93 60.70 28.63
C THR A 506 32.95 59.59 29.01
N ARG A 507 32.65 59.44 30.31
CA ARG A 507 31.68 58.44 30.80
C ARG A 507 30.26 58.73 30.31
N VAL A 508 29.79 59.96 30.47
CA VAL A 508 28.43 60.35 30.05
C VAL A 508 28.26 60.20 28.54
N ARG A 509 29.26 60.58 27.74
CA ARG A 509 29.23 60.41 26.28
C ARG A 509 29.06 58.95 25.84
N ARG A 510 29.71 58.00 26.54
CA ARG A 510 29.54 56.56 26.26
C ARG A 510 28.13 56.07 26.61
N GLU A 511 27.57 56.54 27.72
CA GLU A 511 26.20 56.20 28.13
C GLU A 511 25.16 56.76 27.12
N VAL A 512 25.35 57.97 26.60
CA VAL A 512 24.52 58.58 25.53
C VAL A 512 24.61 57.79 24.23
N GLN A 513 25.82 57.41 23.79
CA GLN A 513 26.01 56.61 22.59
C GLN A 513 25.33 55.23 22.69
N ALA A 514 25.46 54.57 23.85
CA ALA A 514 24.83 53.27 24.08
C ALA A 514 23.30 53.35 24.03
N ALA A 515 22.73 54.43 24.58
CA ALA A 515 21.28 54.64 24.57
C ALA A 515 20.73 54.95 23.15
N TRP A 516 21.50 55.64 22.30
CA TRP A 516 21.19 55.79 20.88
C TRP A 516 21.21 54.46 20.13
N SER A 517 22.24 53.64 20.32
CA SER A 517 22.31 52.32 19.69
C SER A 517 21.18 51.38 20.15
N ALA A 518 20.74 51.48 21.41
CA ALA A 518 19.58 50.75 21.90
C ALA A 518 18.27 51.19 21.22
N LEU A 519 18.10 52.49 20.96
CA LEU A 519 16.96 53.02 20.21
C LEU A 519 16.92 52.48 18.79
N GLU A 520 18.06 52.54 18.08
CA GLU A 520 18.19 52.02 16.72
C GLU A 520 17.88 50.52 16.66
N HIS A 521 18.40 49.74 17.62
CA HIS A 521 18.13 48.30 17.70
C HIS A 521 16.64 47.96 17.87
N VAL A 522 15.90 48.73 18.67
CA VAL A 522 14.45 48.55 18.86
C VAL A 522 13.66 49.05 17.64
N ARG A 523 14.13 50.12 16.99
CA ARG A 523 13.47 50.76 15.86
C ARG A 523 13.61 49.98 14.55
N ASP A 524 14.81 49.48 14.24
CA ASP A 524 15.15 48.98 12.91
C ASP A 524 14.22 47.85 12.41
N PRO A 525 13.84 46.84 13.24
CA PRO A 525 12.87 45.83 12.84
C PRO A 525 11.46 46.37 12.54
N LEU A 526 11.15 47.59 12.97
CA LEU A 526 9.85 48.25 12.84
C LEU A 526 9.81 49.22 11.65
N VAL A 527 10.93 49.47 10.97
CA VAL A 527 11.01 50.39 9.82
C VAL A 527 10.09 49.93 8.69
N THR A 528 10.00 48.63 8.41
CA THR A 528 9.08 48.06 7.41
C THR A 528 7.61 48.25 7.77
N LEU A 529 7.31 48.49 9.05
CA LEU A 529 5.97 48.80 9.56
C LEU A 529 5.70 50.31 9.59
N GLY A 530 6.67 51.15 9.22
CA GLY A 530 6.54 52.61 9.12
C GLY A 530 7.12 53.40 10.30
N ALA A 531 8.12 52.88 11.01
CA ALA A 531 8.70 53.56 12.18
C ALA A 531 9.28 54.96 11.84
N PRO A 532 8.99 56.00 12.64
CA PRO A 532 9.42 57.37 12.39
C PRO A 532 10.94 57.51 12.46
N VAL A 533 11.52 58.49 11.75
CA VAL A 533 12.96 58.79 11.83
C VAL A 533 13.23 59.58 13.12
N PRO A 534 14.15 59.14 13.99
CA PRO A 534 14.44 59.85 15.23
C PRO A 534 15.22 61.14 14.97
N ASP A 535 14.87 62.20 15.71
CA ASP A 535 15.66 63.43 15.77
C ASP A 535 16.90 63.21 16.63
N ARG A 536 18.10 63.39 16.07
CA ARG A 536 19.38 63.07 16.74
C ARG A 536 19.79 64.08 17.81
N ASP A 537 19.09 65.20 17.91
CA ASP A 537 19.42 66.27 18.85
C ASP A 537 18.84 66.02 20.25
N ASP A 538 17.79 65.20 20.38
CA ASP A 538 17.15 64.88 21.66
C ASP A 538 16.77 63.39 21.74
N LEU A 539 17.60 62.63 22.46
CA LEU A 539 17.41 61.20 22.71
C LEU A 539 16.09 60.89 23.44
N ALA A 540 15.66 61.76 24.36
CA ALA A 540 14.42 61.56 25.12
C ALA A 540 13.18 61.80 24.25
N ALA A 541 13.22 62.83 23.41
CA ALA A 541 12.18 63.09 22.42
C ALA A 541 12.09 61.95 21.39
N ALA A 542 13.23 61.44 20.91
CA ALA A 542 13.29 60.33 19.96
C ALA A 542 12.69 59.02 20.51
N TRP A 543 13.01 58.67 21.77
CA TRP A 543 12.39 57.50 22.44
C TRP A 543 10.88 57.68 22.62
N THR A 544 10.45 58.86 23.06
CA THR A 544 9.03 59.17 23.25
C THR A 544 8.25 59.08 21.94
N ALA A 545 8.80 59.61 20.85
CA ALA A 545 8.19 59.56 19.52
C ALA A 545 8.05 58.12 19.01
N LEU A 546 9.07 57.27 19.18
CA LEU A 546 9.02 55.87 18.78
C LEU A 546 7.98 55.07 19.57
N VAL A 547 7.91 55.26 20.90
CA VAL A 547 6.95 54.57 21.76
C VAL A 547 5.51 55.01 21.46
N SER A 548 5.28 56.31 21.30
CA SER A 548 3.96 56.85 20.95
C SER A 548 3.48 56.33 19.59
N TRP A 549 4.36 56.34 18.59
CA TRP A 549 4.07 55.75 17.28
C TRP A 549 3.78 54.26 17.37
N ALA A 550 4.60 53.49 18.09
CA ALA A 550 4.43 52.04 18.23
C ALA A 550 3.09 51.69 18.88
N ALA A 551 2.68 52.46 19.90
CA ALA A 551 1.37 52.31 20.55
C ALA A 551 0.21 52.59 19.57
N ALA A 552 0.26 53.68 18.80
CA ALA A 552 -0.77 54.02 17.82
C ALA A 552 -0.85 52.99 16.67
N ALA A 553 0.30 52.54 16.17
CA ALA A 553 0.40 51.49 15.17
C ALA A 553 -0.14 50.15 15.71
N ALA A 554 0.15 49.79 16.96
CA ALA A 554 -0.38 48.58 17.60
C ALA A 554 -1.91 48.61 17.70
N THR A 555 -2.51 49.75 18.07
CA THR A 555 -3.97 49.93 18.08
C THR A 555 -4.59 49.76 16.70
N THR A 556 -3.94 50.30 15.66
CA THR A 556 -4.38 50.14 14.27
C THR A 556 -4.35 48.67 13.84
N ARG A 557 -3.31 47.92 14.22
CA ARG A 557 -3.17 46.49 13.93
C ARG A 557 -4.17 45.63 14.69
N GLU A 558 -4.51 45.98 15.92
CA GLU A 558 -5.58 45.32 16.67
C GLU A 558 -6.96 45.49 15.98
N ALA A 559 -7.27 46.69 15.50
CA ALA A 559 -8.52 46.93 14.75
C ALA A 559 -8.55 46.13 13.43
N ALA A 560 -7.44 46.11 12.69
CA ALA A 560 -7.32 45.32 11.47
C ALA A 560 -7.41 43.80 11.73
N LEU A 561 -6.85 43.34 12.86
CA LEU A 561 -6.89 41.95 13.31
C LEU A 561 -8.32 41.51 13.64
N SER A 562 -9.12 42.37 14.28
CA SER A 562 -10.56 42.12 14.50
C SER A 562 -11.29 41.88 13.17
N GLY A 563 -11.09 42.77 12.19
CA GLY A 563 -11.69 42.59 10.85
C GLY A 563 -11.15 41.37 10.09
N ALA A 564 -9.90 40.97 10.32
CA ALA A 564 -9.34 39.75 9.75
C ALA A 564 -9.97 38.48 10.38
N TYR A 565 -10.20 38.47 11.70
CA TYR A 565 -10.91 37.37 12.37
C TYR A 565 -12.36 37.24 11.91
N GLU A 566 -13.08 38.36 11.75
CA GLU A 566 -14.43 38.35 11.19
C GLU A 566 -14.46 37.77 9.77
N ARG A 567 -13.51 38.18 8.91
CA ARG A 567 -13.37 37.59 7.57
C ARG A 567 -13.08 36.10 7.64
N LEU A 568 -12.15 35.66 8.49
CA LEU A 568 -11.81 34.25 8.69
C LEU A 568 -13.02 33.43 9.16
N ALA A 569 -13.81 33.97 10.08
CA ALA A 569 -15.03 33.33 10.56
C ALA A 569 -16.08 33.19 9.44
N ARG A 570 -16.27 34.25 8.64
CA ARG A 570 -17.19 34.23 7.49
C ARG A 570 -16.81 33.17 6.46
N VAL A 571 -15.57 33.19 5.95
CA VAL A 571 -15.14 32.22 4.92
C VAL A 571 -15.09 30.78 5.44
N ARG A 572 -14.83 30.57 6.73
CA ARG A 572 -14.98 29.25 7.37
C ARG A 572 -16.44 28.80 7.38
N GLY A 573 -17.38 29.70 7.70
CA GLY A 573 -18.81 29.40 7.66
C GLY A 573 -19.30 29.06 6.25
N GLU A 574 -18.81 29.79 5.24
CA GLU A 574 -19.07 29.51 3.81
C GLU A 574 -18.54 28.12 3.41
N LEU A 575 -17.30 27.80 3.77
CA LEU A 575 -16.70 26.47 3.54
C LEU A 575 -17.54 25.37 4.22
N THR A 576 -17.82 25.47 5.51
CA THR A 576 -18.59 24.45 6.24
C THR A 576 -20.00 24.27 5.66
N THR A 577 -20.62 25.34 5.18
CA THR A 577 -21.93 25.25 4.52
C THR A 577 -21.84 24.51 3.18
N ALA A 578 -20.83 24.82 2.36
CA ALA A 578 -20.59 24.13 1.10
C ALA A 578 -20.24 22.65 1.31
N GLU A 579 -19.40 22.34 2.30
CA GLU A 579 -19.06 20.97 2.70
C GLU A 579 -20.31 20.22 3.16
N GLY A 580 -21.15 20.84 4.00
CA GLY A 580 -22.41 20.26 4.47
C GLY A 580 -23.39 19.95 3.34
N ARG A 581 -23.51 20.83 2.33
CA ARG A 581 -24.33 20.55 1.13
C ARG A 581 -23.81 19.33 0.38
N LEU A 582 -22.51 19.24 0.13
CA LEU A 582 -21.92 18.13 -0.61
C LEU A 582 -22.04 16.80 0.16
N VAL A 583 -21.76 16.81 1.47
CA VAL A 583 -21.93 15.65 2.34
C VAL A 583 -23.38 15.19 2.36
N GLY A 584 -24.35 16.11 2.42
CA GLY A 584 -25.77 15.77 2.38
C GLY A 584 -26.19 15.09 1.06
N VAL A 585 -25.66 15.55 -0.08
CA VAL A 585 -25.91 14.89 -1.38
C VAL A 585 -25.31 13.48 -1.38
N LEU A 586 -24.06 13.33 -0.96
CA LEU A 586 -23.36 12.04 -0.96
C LEU A 586 -24.01 11.03 0.00
N ALA A 587 -24.42 11.47 1.19
CA ALA A 587 -25.11 10.63 2.16
C ALA A 587 -26.48 10.16 1.66
N THR A 588 -27.23 11.03 0.97
CA THR A 588 -28.54 10.70 0.36
C THR A 588 -28.45 9.54 -0.63
N HIS A 589 -27.30 9.40 -1.30
CA HIS A 589 -27.05 8.36 -2.30
C HIS A 589 -26.11 7.26 -1.80
N GLU A 590 -25.96 7.13 -0.46
CA GLU A 590 -25.18 6.09 0.21
C GLU A 590 -23.70 6.03 -0.24
N VAL A 591 -23.13 7.16 -0.63
CA VAL A 591 -21.71 7.25 -1.00
C VAL A 591 -20.87 7.43 0.26
N ALA A 592 -20.09 6.40 0.59
CA ALA A 592 -19.24 6.40 1.78
C ALA A 592 -18.01 7.32 1.60
N LEU A 593 -17.82 8.25 2.53
CA LEU A 593 -16.68 9.14 2.57
C LEU A 593 -15.63 8.66 3.58
N HIS A 594 -14.35 8.88 3.26
CA HIS A 594 -13.25 8.60 4.18
C HIS A 594 -13.12 9.73 5.19
N ALA A 595 -13.26 9.41 6.48
CA ALA A 595 -13.14 10.40 7.54
C ALA A 595 -11.71 10.99 7.61
N GLY A 596 -11.63 12.30 7.83
CA GLY A 596 -10.36 12.99 8.14
C GLY A 596 -9.54 13.49 6.94
N ARG A 597 -10.04 13.38 5.70
CA ARG A 597 -9.42 14.00 4.52
C ARG A 597 -10.33 15.07 3.90
N PRO A 598 -9.78 16.08 3.21
CA PRO A 598 -10.58 17.11 2.55
C PRO A 598 -11.58 16.50 1.55
N LEU A 599 -12.79 17.05 1.48
CA LEU A 599 -13.79 16.62 0.51
C LEU A 599 -13.32 16.85 -0.93
N THR A 600 -12.50 17.86 -1.16
CA THR A 600 -11.88 18.15 -2.47
C THR A 600 -10.99 17.03 -2.99
N GLU A 601 -10.48 16.15 -2.12
CA GLU A 601 -9.65 15.02 -2.49
C GLU A 601 -10.41 13.68 -2.46
N THR A 602 -11.52 13.61 -1.73
CA THR A 602 -12.20 12.33 -1.42
C THR A 602 -13.56 12.17 -2.07
N ALA A 603 -14.28 13.26 -2.37
CA ALA A 603 -15.64 13.18 -2.88
C ALA A 603 -15.71 12.52 -4.27
N GLU A 604 -14.88 12.95 -5.22
CA GLU A 604 -14.89 12.40 -6.58
C GLU A 604 -14.44 10.92 -6.62
N PRO A 605 -13.35 10.50 -5.95
CA PRO A 605 -13.00 9.08 -5.86
C PRO A 605 -14.08 8.22 -5.20
N ALA A 606 -14.75 8.73 -4.15
CA ALA A 606 -15.81 8.00 -3.47
C ALA A 606 -17.03 7.77 -4.39
N VAL A 607 -17.44 8.80 -5.14
CA VAL A 607 -18.53 8.67 -6.12
C VAL A 607 -18.13 7.74 -7.27
N ALA A 608 -16.90 7.84 -7.77
CA ALA A 608 -16.39 6.96 -8.81
C ALA A 608 -16.41 5.49 -8.37
N ALA A 609 -16.00 5.19 -7.14
CA ALA A 609 -16.05 3.85 -6.57
C ALA A 609 -17.50 3.34 -6.42
N ALA A 610 -18.41 4.18 -5.91
CA ALA A 610 -19.82 3.83 -5.79
C ALA A 610 -20.47 3.57 -7.17
N LEU A 611 -20.16 4.40 -8.17
CA LEU A 611 -20.65 4.27 -9.53
C LEU A 611 -20.15 3.00 -10.20
N GLU A 612 -18.87 2.67 -10.05
CA GLU A 612 -18.32 1.43 -10.58
C GLU A 612 -18.94 0.19 -9.92
N GLY A 613 -19.15 0.22 -8.60
CA GLY A 613 -19.89 -0.82 -7.89
C GLY A 613 -21.32 -1.01 -8.42
N ALA A 614 -22.05 0.09 -8.64
CA ALA A 614 -23.40 0.03 -9.22
C ALA A 614 -23.40 -0.51 -10.66
N ARG A 615 -22.42 -0.13 -11.49
CA ARG A 615 -22.26 -0.65 -12.86
C ARG A 615 -21.96 -2.14 -12.89
N GLN A 616 -21.12 -2.63 -11.97
CA GLN A 616 -20.83 -4.05 -11.85
C GLN A 616 -22.06 -4.87 -11.45
N GLU A 617 -22.83 -4.39 -10.48
CA GLU A 617 -24.07 -5.05 -10.07
C GLU A 617 -25.12 -5.06 -11.20
N ALA A 618 -25.30 -3.94 -11.91
CA ALA A 618 -26.17 -3.89 -13.07
C ALA A 618 -25.75 -4.88 -14.17
N ARG A 619 -24.45 -4.93 -14.51
CA ARG A 619 -23.91 -5.91 -15.49
C ARG A 619 -24.14 -7.36 -15.04
N ARG A 620 -23.91 -7.65 -13.76
CA ARG A 620 -24.12 -8.98 -13.17
C ARG A 620 -25.58 -9.40 -13.28
N LEU A 621 -26.53 -8.52 -12.94
CA LEU A 621 -27.96 -8.80 -13.04
C LEU A 621 -28.42 -9.01 -14.48
N ILE A 622 -27.96 -8.18 -15.43
CA ILE A 622 -28.24 -8.34 -16.87
C ILE A 622 -27.80 -9.73 -17.36
N GLU A 623 -26.57 -10.13 -17.03
CA GLU A 623 -26.03 -11.41 -17.50
C GLU A 623 -26.72 -12.61 -16.84
N ARG A 624 -27.02 -12.51 -15.53
CA ARG A 624 -27.80 -13.52 -14.80
C ARG A 624 -29.20 -13.69 -15.39
N ARG A 625 -29.90 -12.59 -15.73
CA ARG A 625 -31.22 -12.62 -16.37
C ARG A 625 -31.16 -13.26 -17.76
N LYS A 626 -30.15 -12.94 -18.57
CA LYS A 626 -29.94 -13.61 -19.89
C LYS A 626 -29.73 -15.12 -19.73
N GLN A 627 -28.92 -15.52 -18.76
CA GLN A 627 -28.67 -16.93 -18.49
C GLN A 627 -29.94 -17.65 -18.00
N ALA A 628 -30.71 -17.01 -17.11
CA ALA A 628 -32.01 -17.52 -16.67
C ALA A 628 -32.98 -17.68 -17.84
N ALA A 629 -33.10 -16.68 -18.72
CA ALA A 629 -33.95 -16.78 -19.91
C ALA A 629 -33.54 -17.95 -20.84
N LYS A 630 -32.23 -18.18 -21.00
CA LYS A 630 -31.70 -19.31 -21.79
C LYS A 630 -32.05 -20.66 -21.15
N LEU A 631 -31.85 -20.80 -19.83
CA LEU A 631 -32.19 -22.02 -19.10
C LEU A 631 -33.70 -22.29 -19.13
N ASP A 632 -34.53 -21.26 -19.00
CA ASP A 632 -35.98 -21.38 -19.08
C ASP A 632 -36.44 -21.87 -20.46
N MET A 633 -35.88 -21.32 -21.54
CA MET A 633 -36.15 -21.78 -22.90
C MET A 633 -35.79 -23.27 -23.08
N GLN A 634 -34.64 -23.69 -22.53
CA GLN A 634 -34.23 -25.10 -22.56
C GLN A 634 -35.16 -26.00 -21.74
N ARG A 635 -35.60 -25.54 -20.57
CA ARG A 635 -36.57 -26.24 -19.72
C ARG A 635 -37.88 -26.46 -20.48
N GLN A 636 -38.45 -25.39 -21.03
CA GLN A 636 -39.70 -25.45 -21.80
C GLN A 636 -39.58 -26.41 -22.99
N HIS A 637 -38.43 -26.42 -23.68
CA HIS A 637 -38.19 -27.37 -24.76
C HIS A 637 -38.20 -28.82 -24.27
N LYS A 638 -37.58 -29.11 -23.12
CA LYS A 638 -37.56 -30.45 -22.51
C LYS A 638 -38.93 -30.87 -21.96
N GLU A 639 -39.72 -29.95 -21.42
CA GLU A 639 -41.11 -30.21 -21.02
C GLU A 639 -41.98 -30.59 -22.21
N ARG A 640 -41.86 -29.88 -23.35
CA ARG A 640 -42.55 -30.25 -24.59
C ARG A 640 -42.13 -31.62 -25.10
N ALA A 641 -40.82 -31.90 -25.09
CA ALA A 641 -40.30 -33.22 -25.49
C ALA A 641 -40.84 -34.35 -24.60
N HIS A 642 -40.89 -34.12 -23.27
CA HIS A 642 -41.52 -35.05 -22.33
C HIS A 642 -42.98 -35.31 -22.69
N GLN A 643 -43.77 -34.25 -22.92
CA GLN A 643 -45.19 -34.36 -23.24
C GLN A 643 -45.42 -35.17 -24.53
N VAL A 644 -44.67 -34.87 -25.60
CA VAL A 644 -44.79 -35.59 -26.88
C VAL A 644 -44.42 -37.06 -26.72
N ALA A 645 -43.29 -37.35 -26.09
CA ALA A 645 -42.81 -38.72 -25.91
C ALA A 645 -43.75 -39.54 -25.01
N ARG A 646 -44.30 -38.93 -23.95
CA ARG A 646 -45.29 -39.57 -23.07
C ARG A 646 -46.59 -39.90 -23.81
N THR A 647 -47.11 -38.98 -24.63
CA THR A 647 -48.32 -39.22 -25.43
C THR A 647 -48.08 -40.35 -26.43
N LEU A 648 -46.96 -40.33 -27.15
CA LEU A 648 -46.59 -41.40 -28.09
C LEU A 648 -46.47 -42.76 -27.38
N GLY A 649 -45.80 -42.79 -26.23
CA GLY A 649 -45.63 -43.98 -25.40
C GLY A 649 -46.95 -44.56 -24.89
N HIS A 650 -47.96 -43.71 -24.64
CA HIS A 650 -49.30 -44.14 -24.25
C HIS A 650 -50.09 -44.72 -25.43
N LEU A 651 -50.11 -44.03 -26.58
CA LEU A 651 -50.90 -44.41 -27.74
C LEU A 651 -50.44 -45.74 -28.38
N LEU A 652 -49.14 -46.03 -28.34
CA LEU A 652 -48.55 -47.20 -29.01
C LEU A 652 -48.46 -48.46 -28.12
N ARG A 653 -49.02 -48.43 -26.90
CA ARG A 653 -49.15 -49.63 -26.08
C ARG A 653 -50.04 -50.67 -26.75
N ALA A 654 -49.88 -51.94 -26.37
CA ALA A 654 -50.65 -53.06 -26.94
C ALA A 654 -52.19 -52.86 -26.89
N ASP A 655 -52.69 -52.13 -25.89
CA ASP A 655 -54.10 -51.81 -25.68
C ASP A 655 -54.59 -50.55 -26.43
N GLY A 656 -53.68 -49.81 -27.09
CA GLY A 656 -53.99 -48.60 -27.84
C GLY A 656 -54.11 -48.85 -29.34
N PHE A 657 -53.26 -48.16 -30.12
CA PHE A 657 -53.25 -48.22 -31.58
C PHE A 657 -53.15 -49.64 -32.17
N PRO A 658 -52.30 -50.55 -31.66
CA PRO A 658 -52.22 -51.94 -32.15
C PRO A 658 -53.55 -52.71 -31.97
N ARG A 659 -54.24 -52.53 -30.84
CA ARG A 659 -55.55 -53.16 -30.60
C ARG A 659 -56.60 -52.65 -31.57
N TRP A 660 -56.63 -51.33 -31.80
CA TRP A 660 -57.53 -50.72 -32.77
C TRP A 660 -57.28 -51.27 -34.19
N LEU A 661 -56.01 -51.44 -34.58
CA LEU A 661 -55.65 -51.99 -35.88
C LEU A 661 -56.11 -53.45 -36.03
N VAL A 662 -55.86 -54.28 -35.01
CA VAL A 662 -56.30 -55.69 -35.02
C VAL A 662 -57.83 -55.83 -35.06
N ALA A 663 -58.56 -54.96 -34.36
CA ALA A 663 -60.03 -54.97 -34.40
C ALA A 663 -60.52 -54.65 -35.82
N THR A 664 -59.99 -53.60 -36.45
CA THR A 664 -60.34 -53.20 -37.83
C THR A 664 -59.99 -54.30 -38.84
N THR A 665 -58.85 -54.98 -38.66
CA THR A 665 -58.46 -56.13 -39.47
C THR A 665 -59.44 -57.28 -39.33
N LEU A 666 -59.83 -57.61 -38.10
CA LEU A 666 -60.78 -58.70 -37.85
C LEU A 666 -62.12 -58.44 -38.56
N ASP A 667 -62.62 -57.20 -38.53
CA ASP A 667 -63.86 -56.82 -39.25
C ASP A 667 -63.74 -57.12 -40.76
N THR A 668 -62.59 -56.78 -41.35
CA THR A 668 -62.32 -56.98 -42.79
C THR A 668 -62.18 -58.47 -43.13
N LEU A 669 -61.50 -59.24 -42.28
CA LEU A 669 -61.32 -60.68 -42.43
C LEU A 669 -62.66 -61.41 -42.41
N VAL A 670 -63.52 -61.08 -41.44
CA VAL A 670 -64.84 -61.73 -41.31
C VAL A 670 -65.74 -61.38 -42.47
N ALA A 671 -65.71 -60.15 -42.99
CA ALA A 671 -66.50 -59.79 -44.15
C ALA A 671 -66.17 -60.65 -45.38
N GLU A 672 -64.88 -60.89 -45.68
CA GLU A 672 -64.48 -61.76 -46.80
C GLU A 672 -64.76 -63.24 -46.54
N ALA A 673 -64.51 -63.72 -45.32
CA ALA A 673 -64.83 -65.08 -44.92
C ALA A 673 -66.35 -65.34 -44.99
N SER A 674 -67.17 -64.35 -44.65
CA SER A 674 -68.62 -64.45 -44.74
C SER A 674 -69.10 -64.62 -46.17
N GLY A 675 -68.60 -63.80 -47.11
CA GLY A 675 -68.93 -63.93 -48.52
C GLY A 675 -68.54 -65.31 -49.09
N THR A 676 -67.34 -65.78 -48.74
CA THR A 676 -66.88 -67.12 -49.15
C THR A 676 -67.73 -68.24 -48.54
N LEU A 677 -68.15 -68.11 -47.27
CA LEU A 677 -69.02 -69.10 -46.63
C LEU A 677 -70.42 -69.13 -47.25
N ALA A 678 -70.98 -67.97 -47.59
CA ALA A 678 -72.27 -67.88 -48.26
C ALA A 678 -72.22 -68.61 -49.61
N GLU A 679 -71.15 -68.45 -50.39
CA GLU A 679 -70.96 -69.21 -51.63
C GLU A 679 -70.85 -70.72 -51.38
N LEU A 680 -69.98 -71.14 -50.45
CA LEU A 680 -69.75 -72.56 -50.14
C LEU A 680 -70.97 -73.29 -49.58
N SER A 681 -71.85 -72.57 -48.89
CA SER A 681 -73.07 -73.11 -48.26
C SER A 681 -74.34 -72.93 -49.09
N GLY A 682 -74.23 -72.45 -50.34
CA GLY A 682 -75.41 -72.18 -51.18
C GLY A 682 -76.31 -71.06 -50.63
N GLY A 683 -75.74 -70.13 -49.85
CA GLY A 683 -76.42 -69.01 -49.20
C GLY A 683 -76.99 -69.32 -47.81
N GLN A 684 -76.72 -70.51 -47.26
CA GLN A 684 -77.27 -70.91 -45.95
C GLN A 684 -76.56 -70.23 -44.77
N PHE A 685 -75.24 -70.05 -44.84
CA PHE A 685 -74.43 -69.56 -43.74
C PHE A 685 -73.62 -68.32 -44.08
N GLU A 686 -73.60 -67.37 -43.14
CA GLU A 686 -72.69 -66.23 -43.12
C GLU A 686 -71.87 -66.22 -41.81
N LEU A 687 -70.68 -65.62 -41.84
CA LEU A 687 -69.85 -65.41 -40.64
C LEU A 687 -69.98 -63.97 -40.14
N THR A 688 -70.16 -63.83 -38.84
CA THR A 688 -70.04 -62.55 -38.13
C THR A 688 -69.17 -62.73 -36.90
N HIS A 689 -68.72 -61.64 -36.29
CA HIS A 689 -68.08 -61.70 -34.98
C HIS A 689 -68.68 -60.69 -34.00
N ASP A 690 -68.54 -61.00 -32.71
CA ASP A 690 -68.92 -60.13 -31.60
C ASP A 690 -67.88 -60.25 -30.49
N ASP A 691 -67.34 -59.12 -30.03
CA ASP A 691 -66.22 -59.05 -29.06
C ASP A 691 -65.06 -60.04 -29.34
N GLY A 692 -64.76 -60.23 -30.63
CA GLY A 692 -63.74 -61.15 -31.10
C GLY A 692 -64.13 -62.63 -31.08
N GLY A 693 -65.38 -63.00 -30.76
CA GLY A 693 -66.01 -64.32 -30.93
C GLY A 693 -66.58 -64.53 -32.33
N PHE A 694 -66.39 -65.68 -32.97
CA PHE A 694 -67.05 -65.97 -34.27
C PHE A 694 -68.45 -66.56 -34.05
N LEU A 695 -69.40 -66.11 -34.85
CA LEU A 695 -70.79 -66.55 -34.89
C LEU A 695 -71.15 -66.90 -36.33
N ALA A 696 -71.91 -67.97 -36.52
CA ALA A 696 -72.54 -68.28 -37.80
C ALA A 696 -73.97 -67.73 -37.79
N VAL A 697 -74.37 -67.07 -38.87
CA VAL A 697 -75.75 -66.68 -39.16
C VAL A 697 -76.34 -67.76 -40.04
N ASP A 698 -77.39 -68.45 -39.58
CA ASP A 698 -78.09 -69.48 -40.36
C ASP A 698 -79.36 -68.90 -40.99
N HIS A 699 -79.33 -68.69 -42.30
CA HIS A 699 -80.44 -68.14 -43.07
C HIS A 699 -81.59 -69.15 -43.26
N ALA A 700 -81.32 -70.45 -43.12
CA ALA A 700 -82.37 -71.48 -43.13
C ALA A 700 -83.14 -71.53 -41.80
N ASP A 701 -82.57 -70.98 -40.73
CA ASP A 701 -83.16 -70.88 -39.39
C ASP A 701 -83.45 -69.43 -39.00
N ALA A 702 -84.14 -68.69 -39.89
CA ALA A 702 -84.59 -67.31 -39.66
C ALA A 702 -83.49 -66.34 -39.18
N ASP A 703 -82.32 -66.43 -39.82
CA ASP A 703 -81.11 -65.64 -39.52
C ASP A 703 -80.61 -65.83 -38.08
N SER A 704 -80.78 -67.03 -37.51
CA SER A 704 -80.35 -67.31 -36.14
C SER A 704 -78.83 -67.19 -36.02
N ARG A 705 -78.38 -66.49 -34.96
CA ARG A 705 -76.96 -66.30 -34.66
C ARG A 705 -76.52 -67.32 -33.63
N ARG A 706 -75.68 -68.28 -34.04
CA ARG A 706 -75.18 -69.32 -33.14
C ARG A 706 -73.66 -69.35 -33.09
N PRO A 707 -73.06 -69.72 -31.94
CA PRO A 707 -71.62 -69.93 -31.86
C PRO A 707 -71.16 -70.95 -32.90
N VAL A 708 -70.06 -70.68 -33.58
CA VAL A 708 -69.48 -71.60 -34.58
C VAL A 708 -69.15 -73.00 -34.03
N ARG A 709 -69.11 -73.16 -32.70
CA ARG A 709 -68.96 -74.44 -32.01
C ARG A 709 -70.17 -75.36 -32.10
N THR A 710 -71.34 -74.85 -32.49
CA THR A 710 -72.58 -75.63 -32.62
C THR A 710 -72.84 -76.11 -34.04
N LEU A 711 -71.94 -75.80 -34.98
CA LEU A 711 -72.03 -76.24 -36.38
C LEU A 711 -71.78 -77.74 -36.50
N SER A 712 -72.44 -78.38 -37.48
CA SER A 712 -72.21 -79.79 -37.80
C SER A 712 -70.80 -80.00 -38.40
N GLY A 713 -70.37 -81.26 -38.57
CA GLY A 713 -69.05 -81.57 -39.10
C GLY A 713 -68.77 -80.99 -40.50
N GLY A 714 -69.78 -80.98 -41.39
CA GLY A 714 -69.69 -80.38 -42.72
C GLY A 714 -69.77 -78.85 -42.71
N GLU A 715 -70.63 -78.28 -41.87
CA GLU A 715 -70.78 -76.82 -41.71
C GLU A 715 -69.53 -76.17 -41.11
N SER A 716 -68.97 -76.79 -40.08
CA SER A 716 -67.73 -76.34 -39.45
C SER A 716 -66.58 -76.39 -40.46
N PHE A 717 -66.57 -77.39 -41.35
CA PHE A 717 -65.59 -77.48 -42.43
C PHE A 717 -65.73 -76.32 -43.42
N GLN A 718 -66.93 -76.01 -43.92
CA GLN A 718 -67.16 -74.87 -44.81
C GLN A 718 -66.77 -73.53 -44.17
N ALA A 719 -67.19 -73.30 -42.92
CA ALA A 719 -66.88 -72.07 -42.18
C ALA A 719 -65.38 -71.90 -41.92
N SER A 720 -64.70 -73.00 -41.61
CA SER A 720 -63.25 -72.99 -41.41
C SER A 720 -62.55 -72.73 -42.74
N LEU A 721 -62.92 -73.42 -43.83
CA LEU A 721 -62.37 -73.24 -45.18
C LEU A 721 -62.50 -71.79 -45.65
N ALA A 722 -63.68 -71.19 -45.52
CA ALA A 722 -63.94 -69.79 -45.85
C ALA A 722 -63.00 -68.82 -45.09
N LEU A 723 -62.74 -69.12 -43.83
CA LEU A 723 -61.86 -68.31 -42.98
C LEU A 723 -60.38 -68.45 -43.34
N ALA A 724 -59.87 -69.64 -43.69
CA ALA A 724 -58.49 -69.75 -44.18
C ALA A 724 -58.30 -69.11 -45.55
N LEU A 725 -59.31 -69.18 -46.42
CA LEU A 725 -59.25 -68.53 -47.72
C LEU A 725 -59.19 -67.00 -47.56
N ALA A 726 -60.05 -66.44 -46.70
CA ALA A 726 -60.00 -65.02 -46.36
C ALA A 726 -58.69 -64.62 -45.68
N LEU A 727 -58.18 -65.46 -44.77
CA LEU A 727 -56.91 -65.23 -44.09
C LEU A 727 -55.74 -65.23 -45.07
N SER A 728 -55.65 -66.25 -45.93
CA SER A 728 -54.65 -66.38 -47.00
C SER A 728 -54.70 -65.19 -47.97
N ALA A 729 -55.89 -64.71 -48.31
CA ALA A 729 -56.08 -63.58 -49.22
C ALA A 729 -55.74 -62.22 -48.61
N GLN A 730 -56.08 -61.98 -47.34
CA GLN A 730 -55.86 -60.68 -46.71
C GLN A 730 -54.50 -60.52 -46.05
N LEU A 731 -53.84 -61.62 -45.65
CA LEU A 731 -52.50 -61.58 -45.04
C LEU A 731 -51.47 -60.74 -45.84
N PRO A 732 -51.37 -60.90 -47.18
CA PRO A 732 -50.46 -60.09 -48.00
C PRO A 732 -50.77 -58.58 -47.97
N ALA A 733 -52.05 -58.21 -47.88
CA ALA A 733 -52.47 -56.81 -47.84
C ALA A 733 -52.33 -56.18 -46.44
N MET A 734 -52.32 -57.01 -45.39
CA MET A 734 -52.37 -56.59 -43.99
C MET A 734 -51.00 -56.59 -43.29
N ALA A 735 -50.00 -57.25 -43.85
CA ALA A 735 -48.66 -57.24 -43.29
C ALA A 735 -47.94 -55.91 -43.57
N ALA A 736 -47.25 -55.37 -42.56
CA ALA A 736 -46.31 -54.28 -42.77
C ALA A 736 -45.25 -54.70 -43.81
N ALA A 737 -44.92 -53.81 -44.76
CA ALA A 737 -44.03 -54.07 -45.89
C ALA A 737 -42.88 -55.04 -45.54
N GLY A 738 -42.98 -56.29 -46.00
CA GLY A 738 -41.98 -57.34 -45.72
C GLY A 738 -42.49 -58.76 -45.46
N ALA A 739 -43.80 -59.02 -45.29
CA ALA A 739 -44.28 -60.41 -45.26
C ALA A 739 -44.42 -60.96 -46.69
N ALA A 740 -43.87 -62.15 -46.93
CA ALA A 740 -43.81 -62.76 -48.24
C ALA A 740 -45.18 -63.32 -48.68
N GLN A 741 -45.49 -63.22 -49.99
CA GLN A 741 -46.73 -63.72 -50.56
C GLN A 741 -46.77 -65.25 -50.52
N LEU A 742 -47.85 -65.82 -49.99
CA LEU A 742 -48.06 -67.27 -49.88
C LEU A 742 -49.05 -67.73 -50.94
N GLU A 743 -48.53 -67.98 -52.14
CA GLU A 743 -49.26 -68.42 -53.32
C GLU A 743 -49.60 -69.93 -53.35
N SER A 744 -49.64 -70.61 -52.20
CA SER A 744 -50.09 -72.02 -52.15
C SER A 744 -51.00 -72.31 -50.98
N ILE A 745 -51.92 -73.24 -51.20
CA ILE A 745 -52.79 -73.82 -50.19
C ILE A 745 -52.91 -75.33 -50.45
N PHE A 746 -52.67 -76.14 -49.41
CA PHE A 746 -52.79 -77.59 -49.46
C PHE A 746 -53.87 -78.05 -48.48
N LEU A 747 -54.85 -78.80 -48.97
CA LEU A 747 -56.01 -79.26 -48.22
C LEU A 747 -55.91 -80.78 -48.02
N ASP A 748 -55.65 -81.24 -46.79
CA ASP A 748 -55.48 -82.66 -46.47
C ASP A 748 -56.75 -83.31 -45.90
N GLU A 749 -57.65 -83.77 -46.78
CA GLU A 749 -58.91 -84.47 -46.48
C GLU A 749 -59.88 -83.74 -45.50
N GLY A 750 -61.17 -84.09 -45.54
CA GLY A 750 -62.24 -83.39 -44.80
C GLY A 750 -63.56 -83.30 -45.57
N PHE A 751 -63.48 -83.55 -46.88
CA PHE A 751 -64.62 -83.56 -47.80
C PHE A 751 -65.58 -84.75 -47.60
N GLY A 752 -65.20 -85.78 -46.83
CA GLY A 752 -65.99 -87.01 -46.67
C GLY A 752 -67.20 -86.88 -45.75
N ALA A 753 -67.30 -85.77 -45.01
CA ALA A 753 -68.47 -85.43 -44.20
C ALA A 753 -69.49 -84.55 -44.96
N LEU A 754 -69.19 -84.19 -46.21
CA LEU A 754 -70.05 -83.37 -47.06
C LEU A 754 -71.03 -84.25 -47.84
N ASP A 755 -72.21 -83.72 -48.11
CA ASP A 755 -73.13 -84.34 -49.07
C ASP A 755 -72.69 -84.03 -50.51
N GLU A 756 -73.29 -84.72 -51.48
CA GLU A 756 -72.92 -84.64 -52.89
C GLU A 756 -73.10 -83.22 -53.46
N ALA A 757 -74.15 -82.50 -53.04
CA ALA A 757 -74.43 -81.12 -53.48
C ALA A 757 -73.42 -80.10 -52.92
N THR A 758 -73.01 -80.25 -51.65
CA THR A 758 -72.00 -79.38 -51.05
C THR A 758 -70.62 -79.68 -51.64
N LEU A 759 -70.29 -80.96 -51.87
CA LEU A 759 -69.04 -81.36 -52.51
C LEU A 759 -68.89 -80.71 -53.89
N GLU A 760 -69.98 -80.67 -54.68
CA GLU A 760 -70.02 -80.05 -56.01
C GLU A 760 -69.68 -78.55 -55.95
N THR A 761 -70.26 -77.85 -54.98
CA THR A 761 -70.06 -76.40 -54.76
C THR A 761 -68.64 -76.11 -54.29
N VAL A 762 -68.14 -76.86 -53.30
CA VAL A 762 -66.76 -76.72 -52.79
C VAL A 762 -65.74 -76.96 -53.90
N ALA A 763 -65.93 -77.99 -54.73
CA ALA A 763 -65.03 -78.29 -55.84
C ALA A 763 -64.99 -77.16 -56.88
N ALA A 764 -66.15 -76.56 -57.20
CA ALA A 764 -66.22 -75.42 -58.13
C ALA A 764 -65.52 -74.18 -57.56
N THR A 765 -65.71 -73.87 -56.26
CA THR A 765 -65.03 -72.75 -55.61
C THR A 765 -63.52 -72.94 -55.57
N LEU A 766 -63.02 -74.15 -55.29
CA LEU A 766 -61.58 -74.44 -55.29
C LEU A 766 -60.95 -74.31 -56.68
N GLU A 767 -61.66 -74.74 -57.73
CA GLU A 767 -61.25 -74.57 -59.12
C GLU A 767 -61.21 -73.08 -59.53
N GLU A 768 -62.21 -72.31 -59.10
CA GLU A 768 -62.26 -70.87 -59.32
C GLU A 768 -61.09 -70.14 -58.63
N LEU A 769 -60.79 -70.52 -57.38
CA LEU A 769 -59.68 -69.95 -56.62
C LEU A 769 -58.33 -70.21 -57.29
N ALA A 770 -58.09 -71.43 -57.76
CA ALA A 770 -56.87 -71.78 -58.48
C ALA A 770 -56.72 -70.96 -59.78
N THR A 771 -57.84 -70.65 -60.45
CA THR A 771 -57.84 -69.95 -61.75
C THR A 771 -57.81 -68.43 -61.63
N ARG A 772 -58.53 -67.85 -60.65
CA ARG A 772 -58.72 -66.39 -60.52
C ARG A 772 -57.70 -65.69 -59.62
N ARG A 773 -57.07 -66.41 -58.68
CA ARG A 773 -56.18 -65.80 -57.65
C ARG A 773 -54.69 -66.15 -57.81
N ASP A 774 -54.27 -66.76 -58.93
CA ASP A 774 -52.89 -67.20 -59.21
C ASP A 774 -52.27 -67.97 -58.01
N GLN A 775 -53.07 -68.84 -57.40
CA GLN A 775 -52.72 -69.60 -56.20
C GLN A 775 -52.69 -71.09 -56.52
N VAL A 776 -51.64 -71.78 -56.09
CA VAL A 776 -51.54 -73.24 -56.20
C VAL A 776 -52.42 -73.90 -55.15
N VAL A 777 -53.46 -74.60 -55.60
CA VAL A 777 -54.39 -75.38 -54.77
C VAL A 777 -54.08 -76.87 -54.92
N GLY A 778 -53.60 -77.48 -53.84
CA GLY A 778 -53.35 -78.92 -53.77
C GLY A 778 -54.35 -79.63 -52.86
N ILE A 779 -55.11 -80.59 -53.38
CA ILE A 779 -56.09 -81.35 -52.58
C ILE A 779 -55.57 -82.77 -52.36
N VAL A 780 -55.60 -83.26 -51.12
CA VAL A 780 -55.49 -84.69 -50.80
C VAL A 780 -56.88 -85.25 -50.62
N THR A 781 -57.27 -86.21 -51.44
CA THR A 781 -58.62 -86.80 -51.36
C THR A 781 -58.62 -88.29 -51.73
N HIS A 782 -59.53 -89.04 -51.11
CA HIS A 782 -59.89 -90.41 -51.48
C HIS A 782 -61.28 -90.50 -52.13
N ILE A 783 -61.92 -89.36 -52.36
CA ILE A 783 -63.26 -89.26 -52.95
C ILE A 783 -63.09 -89.13 -54.46
N ASP A 784 -63.52 -90.16 -55.19
CA ASP A 784 -63.38 -90.23 -56.65
C ASP A 784 -64.08 -89.06 -57.35
N ALA A 785 -65.27 -88.66 -56.88
CA ALA A 785 -66.04 -87.54 -57.44
C ALA A 785 -65.28 -86.20 -57.41
N LEU A 786 -64.48 -85.94 -56.37
CA LEU A 786 -63.65 -84.74 -56.29
C LEU A 786 -62.39 -84.90 -57.13
N ALA A 787 -61.75 -86.08 -57.07
CA ALA A 787 -60.54 -86.39 -57.84
C ALA A 787 -60.74 -86.26 -59.35
N GLU A 788 -61.89 -86.69 -59.87
CA GLU A 788 -62.19 -86.67 -61.32
C GLU A 788 -62.27 -85.25 -61.89
N ARG A 789 -62.65 -84.26 -61.07
CA ARG A 789 -62.82 -82.87 -61.49
C ARG A 789 -61.53 -82.07 -61.52
N VAL A 790 -60.46 -82.57 -60.89
CA VAL A 790 -59.19 -81.87 -60.82
C VAL A 790 -58.35 -82.16 -62.07
N PRO A 791 -57.80 -81.13 -62.75
CA PRO A 791 -57.17 -81.28 -64.07
C PRO A 791 -55.86 -82.07 -64.02
N VAL A 792 -55.11 -82.01 -62.92
CA VAL A 792 -53.87 -82.77 -62.73
C VAL A 792 -54.00 -83.68 -61.52
N ARG A 793 -53.74 -84.97 -61.71
CA ARG A 793 -53.81 -85.96 -60.62
C ARG A 793 -52.45 -86.57 -60.38
N PHE A 794 -52.07 -86.68 -59.13
CA PHE A 794 -50.90 -87.40 -58.70
C PHE A 794 -51.36 -88.68 -58.00
N ALA A 795 -51.35 -89.79 -58.74
CA ALA A 795 -51.78 -91.07 -58.22
C ALA A 795 -50.67 -91.68 -57.36
N VAL A 796 -50.97 -91.84 -56.08
CA VAL A 796 -50.09 -92.47 -55.09
C VAL A 796 -50.51 -93.92 -54.92
N ARG A 797 -49.68 -94.82 -55.43
CA ARG A 797 -49.90 -96.27 -55.42
C ARG A 797 -48.98 -96.93 -54.39
N ARG A 798 -49.49 -97.96 -53.72
CA ARG A 798 -48.73 -98.75 -52.75
C ARG A 798 -48.23 -100.05 -53.40
N GLY A 799 -46.92 -100.19 -53.56
CA GLY A 799 -46.26 -101.42 -54.02
C GLY A 799 -45.89 -102.37 -52.88
N GLN A 800 -45.25 -103.50 -53.19
CA GLN A 800 -44.85 -104.55 -52.22
C GLN A 800 -43.74 -104.13 -51.23
N GLY A 801 -43.43 -102.84 -51.11
CA GLY A 801 -42.37 -102.35 -50.22
C GLY A 801 -42.21 -100.82 -50.16
N THR A 802 -42.68 -100.08 -51.17
CA THR A 802 -42.61 -98.61 -51.25
C THR A 802 -43.91 -98.04 -51.81
N SER A 803 -44.13 -96.75 -51.55
CA SER A 803 -45.13 -95.95 -52.26
C SER A 803 -44.47 -95.37 -53.52
N SER A 804 -45.23 -95.30 -54.61
CA SER A 804 -44.83 -94.58 -55.82
C SER A 804 -45.87 -93.51 -56.13
N ILE A 805 -45.43 -92.42 -56.75
CA ILE A 805 -46.28 -91.32 -57.19
C ILE A 805 -46.08 -91.15 -58.68
N GLN A 806 -47.18 -91.06 -59.42
CA GLN A 806 -47.17 -90.82 -60.85
C GLN A 806 -48.10 -89.65 -61.16
N ARG A 807 -47.61 -88.70 -61.97
CA ARG A 807 -48.44 -87.66 -62.56
C ARG A 807 -49.31 -88.30 -63.64
N GLU A 808 -50.60 -88.37 -63.38
CA GLU A 808 -51.63 -88.72 -64.34
C GLU A 808 -52.08 -87.40 -64.99
N ALA A 809 -51.75 -87.23 -66.27
CA ALA A 809 -52.36 -86.20 -67.10
C ALA A 809 -53.81 -86.63 -67.42
N PRO A 810 -54.74 -85.69 -67.60
CA PRO A 810 -56.16 -85.99 -67.76
C PRO A 810 -56.47 -86.93 -68.93
#